data_AF-A0A955VJD2-F1
#
_entry.id   AF-A0A955VJD2-F1
#
_cell.length_a   1.000
_cell.length_b   1.000
_cell.length_c   1.000
_cell.angle_alpha   90.00
_cell.angle_beta   90.00
_cell.angle_gamma   90.00
#
_symmetry.space_group_name_H-M   'P 1'
#
loop_
_entity.id
_entity.type
_entity.pdbx_description
1 polymer ?
#
loop_
_entity_poly.entity_id
_entity_poly.type
_entity_poly.pdbx_seq_one_letter_code
_entity_poly.pdbx_strand_id
1 'polypeptide(L)'
;MRQSIAQAAITVVCLFALACSTGPKTETADVQGSDLASSPLPDTTAVTPIFDLTTPAPDQASVVPTPTVHKIGEPCTTNSDCAQYEICLSGDAYPNGYCTVGGCANGNSCPAASTCYKLGSDETAPSYCFKSCSSNAECRVGYQCDQHGSCYPAPTRTPTPTPTPTPTPNPNGAPVGGACTQNGDCKDAGAVCYPEESNGDPTGFTKGACVIFDCSTSKPCPTGSTCITLSSGNVCLPSCGSVNDCRFSEGYSCFVAGDGGVCFPGCGGSATCPSGYVCSPDEVCAGPKFACNAQNQAGLCPTGQVCNQGSCGPYNFTCTTGPEEPNESLNDATLLSQPSITPYQLCQADVDWFKVTIPANTIATVGLDFSHPFGDLDLLAYESDGSFLGSRYESEPYPANWRTYETGSEYLSALAGSTGPRTVYFKVRGYDSAVNDYKLTFSQAQYKDIPDSGPFYCDAYFDAALCKGLPSGKMQLFEFPFPDPNDPYLGKGYMFDSVGNYRWARLELIMQLRYAMRQVSLKFPGTKPLGLIDMCQIDGITPGYDLGSPRHPETTHDQGGNIDVAYYQTGADNHARSVCDANGTSQDGSFCTSVANHIVDIPRTTYFIVRLLDNPRLRVIGIDQLIAPLVIDGAKALVAQGVITQQEADKLPQKLAYGSGWPFHFHHLHVSFNWWSSGKPGVKAPVDGCGFRLPADRHPRLNKRLRWRP
;
A
#
# COMPACT_ATOMS: atom_id res chain seq x y z
N MET A 1 53.01 -38.21 -19.67
CA MET A 1 52.54 -38.49 -21.05
C MET A 1 51.84 -37.21 -21.51
N ARG A 2 52.13 -36.59 -22.67
CA ARG A 2 51.76 -37.01 -24.05
C ARG A 2 50.25 -37.30 -24.17
N GLN A 3 49.46 -36.74 -25.09
CA GLN A 3 49.65 -35.78 -26.21
C GLN A 3 48.27 -35.13 -26.49
N SER A 4 48.06 -33.80 -26.60
CA SER A 4 48.42 -32.82 -27.67
C SER A 4 47.49 -32.81 -28.90
N ILE A 5 47.24 -31.60 -29.47
CA ILE A 5 46.75 -31.22 -30.83
C ILE A 5 45.45 -30.37 -30.79
N ALA A 6 45.28 -29.27 -31.54
CA ALA A 6 46.23 -28.27 -32.09
C ALA A 6 45.47 -27.04 -32.67
N GLN A 7 46.08 -25.84 -32.54
CA GLN A 7 46.12 -24.73 -33.53
C GLN A 7 44.78 -24.09 -34.03
N ALA A 8 44.76 -22.90 -34.65
CA ALA A 8 45.84 -22.03 -35.14
C ALA A 8 45.64 -20.55 -34.73
N ALA A 9 46.63 -19.71 -35.05
CA ALA A 9 46.63 -18.26 -34.79
C ALA A 9 46.87 -17.46 -36.10
N ILE A 10 46.70 -16.13 -36.04
CA ILE A 10 47.38 -15.15 -36.92
C ILE A 10 47.53 -13.84 -36.13
N THR A 11 48.61 -13.08 -36.40
CA THR A 11 48.96 -11.88 -35.62
C THR A 11 49.79 -10.90 -36.46
N VAL A 12 49.32 -9.65 -36.60
CA VAL A 12 50.08 -8.45 -37.03
C VAL A 12 49.41 -7.25 -36.32
N VAL A 13 49.99 -6.36 -35.49
CA VAL A 13 51.36 -5.86 -35.18
C VAL A 13 51.70 -4.51 -35.87
N CYS A 14 52.32 -3.61 -35.08
CA CYS A 14 52.85 -2.27 -35.42
C CYS A 14 51.85 -1.10 -35.58
N LEU A 15 52.17 0.17 -35.21
CA LEU A 15 53.04 0.69 -34.12
C LEU A 15 52.88 2.23 -33.96
N PHE A 16 53.45 2.79 -32.88
CA PHE A 16 53.74 4.21 -32.54
C PHE A 16 52.60 5.06 -31.93
N ALA A 17 52.84 5.95 -30.93
CA ALA A 17 53.95 6.09 -29.97
C ALA A 17 53.63 7.08 -28.82
N LEU A 18 54.43 6.99 -27.74
CA LEU A 18 54.95 8.01 -26.77
C LEU A 18 54.29 9.42 -26.69
N ALA A 19 54.18 10.08 -25.52
CA ALA A 19 54.64 9.76 -24.15
C ALA A 19 54.01 10.65 -23.03
N CYS A 20 54.34 10.29 -21.79
CA CYS A 20 54.45 11.07 -20.54
C CYS A 20 54.97 12.53 -20.68
N SER A 21 54.88 13.45 -19.69
CA SER A 21 54.19 13.55 -18.37
C SER A 21 54.45 14.97 -17.78
N THR A 22 53.91 15.30 -16.59
CA THR A 22 54.09 16.54 -15.77
C THR A 22 53.46 17.81 -16.34
N GLY A 23 53.13 18.86 -15.57
CA GLY A 23 53.19 19.08 -14.11
C GLY A 23 52.49 20.41 -13.71
N PRO A 24 52.18 20.66 -12.42
CA PRO A 24 51.24 21.72 -12.00
C PRO A 24 51.89 23.05 -11.58
N LYS A 25 51.09 24.13 -11.51
CA LYS A 25 51.25 25.24 -10.53
C LYS A 25 50.01 26.14 -10.40
N THR A 26 50.03 26.99 -9.38
CA THR A 26 48.95 27.83 -8.82
C THR A 26 49.29 29.33 -8.90
N GLU A 27 48.29 30.23 -8.84
CA GLU A 27 48.13 31.32 -7.81
C GLU A 27 47.23 32.53 -8.24
N THR A 28 46.32 32.90 -7.32
CA THR A 28 45.85 34.26 -6.88
C THR A 28 45.34 35.38 -7.83
N ALA A 29 44.11 35.85 -7.52
CA ALA A 29 43.65 37.27 -7.35
C ALA A 29 43.62 38.25 -8.58
N ASP A 30 42.85 39.36 -8.63
CA ASP A 30 41.77 39.89 -7.76
C ASP A 30 40.86 40.95 -8.46
N VAL A 31 39.74 41.33 -7.81
CA VAL A 31 39.07 42.68 -7.77
C VAL A 31 38.52 43.41 -9.05
N GLN A 32 37.22 43.79 -8.99
CA GLN A 32 36.48 44.92 -9.66
C GLN A 32 36.39 45.00 -11.22
N GLY A 33 35.39 45.65 -11.84
CA GLY A 33 34.13 46.23 -11.32
C GLY A 33 33.34 47.13 -12.33
N SER A 34 32.01 47.13 -12.22
CA SER A 34 31.02 48.19 -12.60
C SER A 34 30.96 48.81 -14.04
N ASP A 35 29.83 48.54 -14.72
CA ASP A 35 28.81 49.53 -15.18
C ASP A 35 28.88 50.36 -16.50
N LEU A 36 27.69 50.39 -17.16
CA LEU A 36 27.11 51.40 -18.09
C LEU A 36 27.77 51.64 -19.49
N ALA A 37 27.09 52.12 -20.55
CA ALA A 37 25.68 52.06 -20.98
C ALA A 37 25.48 52.64 -22.41
N SER A 38 24.32 52.33 -23.03
CA SER A 38 23.64 53.09 -24.12
C SER A 38 24.18 53.11 -25.57
N SER A 39 23.22 53.26 -26.50
CA SER A 39 23.26 53.15 -27.98
C SER A 39 23.44 54.55 -28.67
N PRO A 40 23.23 54.82 -29.99
CA PRO A 40 22.48 54.07 -31.04
C PRO A 40 23.06 54.04 -32.49
N LEU A 41 22.23 53.46 -33.39
CA LEU A 41 22.20 53.39 -34.87
C LEU A 41 22.15 54.78 -35.58
N PRO A 42 22.20 54.94 -36.94
CA PRO A 42 21.79 54.04 -38.06
C PRO A 42 22.86 53.90 -39.21
N ASP A 43 22.66 53.62 -40.51
CA ASP A 43 21.48 53.67 -41.43
C ASP A 43 21.58 52.74 -42.70
N THR A 44 21.17 53.22 -43.88
CA THR A 44 20.91 52.52 -45.18
C THR A 44 22.10 52.59 -46.18
N THR A 45 22.16 52.03 -47.42
CA THR A 45 21.17 51.66 -48.48
C THR A 45 21.56 50.43 -49.34
N ALA A 46 20.65 49.96 -50.21
CA ALA A 46 20.84 48.90 -51.24
C ALA A 46 21.68 49.38 -52.48
N VAL A 47 21.97 48.65 -53.58
CA VAL A 47 21.17 47.75 -54.45
C VAL A 47 22.03 46.66 -55.17
N THR A 48 21.37 45.57 -55.63
CA THR A 48 21.80 44.36 -56.39
C THR A 48 22.10 44.64 -57.90
N PRO A 49 22.19 43.67 -58.86
CA PRO A 49 22.24 42.17 -58.86
C PRO A 49 23.47 41.64 -59.69
N ILE A 50 23.62 40.42 -60.26
CA ILE A 50 22.83 39.16 -60.43
C ILE A 50 23.81 37.97 -60.56
N PHE A 51 23.50 36.77 -60.02
CA PHE A 51 23.33 35.49 -60.78
C PHE A 51 22.99 34.30 -59.85
N ASP A 52 22.32 33.28 -60.39
CA ASP A 52 21.67 32.16 -59.68
C ASP A 52 22.39 30.81 -59.93
N LEU A 53 22.39 29.92 -58.92
CA LEU A 53 22.38 28.46 -59.11
C LEU A 53 21.99 27.70 -57.81
N THR A 54 20.67 27.62 -57.55
CA THR A 54 19.97 26.48 -56.90
C THR A 54 20.49 25.91 -55.56
N THR A 55 19.72 26.12 -54.47
CA THR A 55 19.74 25.27 -53.26
C THR A 55 18.30 24.96 -52.79
N PRO A 56 18.04 23.86 -52.04
CA PRO A 56 16.72 23.55 -51.51
C PRO A 56 16.25 24.55 -50.45
N ALA A 57 14.92 24.63 -50.24
CA ALA A 57 14.30 25.64 -49.39
C ALA A 57 14.62 25.48 -47.88
N PRO A 58 14.73 26.60 -47.13
CA PRO A 58 14.81 26.57 -45.67
C PRO A 58 13.44 26.34 -45.02
N ASP A 59 13.43 25.70 -43.85
CA ASP A 59 12.22 25.50 -43.05
C ASP A 59 11.57 26.83 -42.62
N GLN A 60 10.24 26.82 -42.55
CA GLN A 60 9.47 27.94 -42.03
C GLN A 60 9.69 28.07 -40.51
N ALA A 61 10.24 29.20 -40.08
CA ALA A 61 10.29 29.55 -38.65
C ALA A 61 8.85 29.64 -38.10
N SER A 62 8.47 28.66 -37.27
CA SER A 62 7.13 28.61 -36.70
C SER A 62 6.92 29.79 -35.74
N VAL A 63 5.96 30.65 -36.06
CA VAL A 63 5.50 31.70 -35.15
C VAL A 63 4.79 31.01 -33.99
N VAL A 64 5.46 30.93 -32.84
CA VAL A 64 4.83 30.46 -31.60
C VAL A 64 3.65 31.40 -31.31
N PRO A 65 2.40 30.92 -31.32
CA PRO A 65 1.26 31.76 -30.98
C PRO A 65 1.35 32.12 -29.50
N THR A 66 1.11 33.39 -29.17
CA THR A 66 0.82 33.78 -27.79
C THR A 66 -0.29 32.87 -27.28
N PRO A 67 -0.14 32.19 -26.13
CA PRO A 67 -1.14 31.23 -25.66
C PRO A 67 -2.49 31.92 -25.54
N THR A 68 -3.50 31.39 -26.23
CA THR A 68 -4.87 31.87 -26.13
C THR A 68 -5.39 31.48 -24.76
N VAL A 69 -5.32 32.40 -23.82
CA VAL A 69 -5.79 32.22 -22.45
C VAL A 69 -7.32 32.04 -22.48
N HIS A 70 -7.79 30.82 -22.23
CA HIS A 70 -9.21 30.49 -22.30
C HIS A 70 -9.96 31.00 -21.07
N LYS A 71 -11.22 31.40 -21.27
CA LYS A 71 -12.11 32.01 -20.27
C LYS A 71 -13.13 31.00 -19.73
N ILE A 72 -13.85 31.37 -18.68
CA ILE A 72 -14.92 30.55 -18.11
C ILE A 72 -15.87 29.97 -19.17
N GLY A 73 -15.95 28.64 -19.18
CA GLY A 73 -16.76 27.84 -20.10
C GLY A 73 -16.12 27.47 -21.44
N GLU A 74 -14.93 27.98 -21.75
CA GLU A 74 -14.13 27.55 -22.90
C GLU A 74 -13.42 26.21 -22.60
N PRO A 75 -13.03 25.44 -23.64
CA PRO A 75 -12.44 24.11 -23.49
C PRO A 75 -11.04 24.13 -22.89
N CYS A 76 -10.64 23.06 -22.21
CA CYS A 76 -9.31 22.91 -21.62
C CYS A 76 -8.92 21.44 -21.44
N THR A 77 -7.63 21.22 -21.23
CA THR A 77 -7.00 19.93 -20.91
C THR A 77 -6.17 20.01 -19.64
N THR A 78 -5.64 21.20 -19.32
CA THR A 78 -4.84 21.51 -18.14
C THR A 78 -5.25 22.86 -17.54
N ASN A 79 -4.90 23.11 -16.27
CA ASN A 79 -5.14 24.42 -15.63
C ASN A 79 -4.39 25.57 -16.34
N SER A 80 -3.27 25.27 -17.01
CA SER A 80 -2.49 26.25 -17.79
C SER A 80 -3.17 26.73 -19.07
N ASP A 81 -4.26 26.08 -19.51
CA ASP A 81 -5.02 26.50 -20.69
C ASP A 81 -6.01 27.64 -20.35
N CYS A 82 -6.38 27.76 -19.07
CA CYS A 82 -7.37 28.71 -18.56
C CYS A 82 -6.75 30.03 -18.07
N ALA A 83 -7.60 31.01 -17.73
CA ALA A 83 -7.15 32.28 -17.18
C ALA A 83 -6.43 32.14 -15.84
N GLN A 84 -5.63 33.15 -15.50
CA GLN A 84 -4.92 33.18 -14.22
C GLN A 84 -5.93 33.07 -13.06
N TYR A 85 -5.71 32.10 -12.17
CA TYR A 85 -6.59 31.69 -11.07
C TYR A 85 -7.86 30.88 -11.46
N GLU A 86 -7.98 30.43 -12.71
CA GLU A 86 -9.00 29.45 -13.13
C GLU A 86 -8.46 28.00 -13.04
N ILE A 87 -9.40 27.05 -12.88
CA ILE A 87 -9.19 25.61 -12.83
C ILE A 87 -9.84 25.00 -14.07
N CYS A 88 -9.19 24.00 -14.67
CA CYS A 88 -9.80 23.18 -15.71
C CYS A 88 -10.58 22.02 -15.08
N LEU A 89 -11.91 22.10 -15.04
CA LEU A 89 -12.74 20.94 -14.72
C LEU A 89 -12.68 19.96 -15.89
N SER A 90 -12.13 18.77 -15.69
CA SER A 90 -11.89 17.77 -16.73
C SER A 90 -12.49 16.40 -16.36
N GLY A 91 -12.47 15.45 -17.30
CA GLY A 91 -13.13 14.15 -17.19
C GLY A 91 -14.54 14.14 -17.81
N ASP A 92 -15.21 12.98 -17.78
CA ASP A 92 -16.41 12.70 -18.58
C ASP A 92 -17.60 13.63 -18.31
N ALA A 93 -17.70 14.17 -17.09
CA ALA A 93 -18.71 15.16 -16.71
C ALA A 93 -18.53 16.51 -17.43
N TYR A 94 -17.31 16.83 -17.89
CA TYR A 94 -16.95 18.10 -18.51
C TYR A 94 -16.32 17.87 -19.90
N PRO A 95 -17.11 17.57 -20.94
CA PRO A 95 -16.59 17.14 -22.24
C PRO A 95 -15.70 18.22 -22.89
N ASN A 96 -14.45 17.87 -23.18
CA ASN A 96 -13.35 18.77 -23.62
C ASN A 96 -12.94 19.85 -22.59
N GLY A 97 -13.18 19.60 -21.29
CA GLY A 97 -12.77 20.42 -20.15
C GLY A 97 -13.49 21.78 -20.03
N TYR A 98 -13.63 22.33 -18.82
CA TYR A 98 -14.32 23.60 -18.59
C TYR A 98 -13.50 24.50 -17.67
N CYS A 99 -13.00 25.61 -18.20
CA CYS A 99 -12.36 26.65 -17.38
C CYS A 99 -13.39 27.27 -16.43
N THR A 100 -13.02 27.46 -15.15
CA THR A 100 -13.87 28.02 -14.10
C THR A 100 -13.04 28.61 -12.95
N VAL A 101 -13.62 29.49 -12.14
CA VAL A 101 -13.05 29.84 -10.82
C VAL A 101 -13.69 28.96 -9.75
N GLY A 102 -12.87 28.20 -9.02
CA GLY A 102 -13.31 27.42 -7.85
C GLY A 102 -13.35 28.25 -6.56
N GLY A 103 -14.11 27.78 -5.57
CA GLY A 103 -14.24 28.43 -4.26
C GLY A 103 -15.09 29.72 -4.25
N CYS A 104 -15.91 29.95 -5.27
CA CYS A 104 -16.65 31.21 -5.43
C CYS A 104 -17.70 31.54 -4.35
N ALA A 105 -18.19 30.54 -3.60
CA ALA A 105 -19.05 30.78 -2.43
C ALA A 105 -18.24 31.20 -1.18
N ASN A 106 -16.94 30.94 -1.16
CA ASN A 106 -16.06 31.06 0.00
C ASN A 106 -14.99 32.17 -0.18
N GLY A 107 -15.24 33.14 -1.06
CA GLY A 107 -14.45 34.39 -1.17
C GLY A 107 -14.00 34.78 -2.58
N ASN A 108 -14.04 33.87 -3.56
CA ASN A 108 -13.61 34.17 -4.93
C ASN A 108 -14.74 34.78 -5.79
N SER A 109 -14.54 35.96 -6.36
CA SER A 109 -15.55 36.60 -7.23
C SER A 109 -15.62 35.96 -8.62
N CYS A 110 -16.84 35.64 -9.09
CA CYS A 110 -17.02 35.22 -10.47
C CYS A 110 -16.85 36.40 -11.47
N PRO A 111 -16.08 36.21 -12.56
CA PRO A 111 -16.03 37.13 -13.70
C PRO A 111 -17.39 37.45 -14.32
N ALA A 112 -17.48 38.59 -15.02
CA ALA A 112 -18.69 39.03 -15.70
C ALA A 112 -19.20 37.99 -16.72
N ALA A 113 -20.53 37.84 -16.80
CA ALA A 113 -21.22 36.78 -17.54
C ALA A 113 -20.93 35.34 -17.05
N SER A 114 -20.58 35.18 -15.78
CA SER A 114 -20.62 33.89 -15.07
C SER A 114 -21.30 34.02 -13.70
N THR A 115 -21.84 32.91 -13.19
CA THR A 115 -22.62 32.83 -11.94
C THR A 115 -22.04 31.73 -11.05
N CYS A 116 -21.94 31.98 -9.74
CA CYS A 116 -21.44 31.00 -8.78
C CYS A 116 -22.52 29.96 -8.44
N TYR A 117 -22.18 28.67 -8.51
CA TYR A 117 -23.03 27.58 -8.04
C TYR A 117 -22.29 26.71 -7.05
N LYS A 118 -22.98 26.31 -5.98
CA LYS A 118 -22.52 25.33 -5.00
C LYS A 118 -23.03 23.94 -5.38
N LEU A 119 -22.14 22.97 -5.53
CA LEU A 119 -22.46 21.60 -5.95
C LEU A 119 -22.69 20.70 -4.73
N GLY A 120 -23.68 21.06 -3.91
CA GLY A 120 -24.08 20.35 -2.70
C GLY A 120 -24.95 21.22 -1.78
N SER A 121 -25.50 20.61 -0.73
CA SER A 121 -26.47 21.27 0.17
C SER A 121 -25.92 21.66 1.55
N ASP A 122 -24.68 21.26 1.86
CA ASP A 122 -24.00 21.58 3.13
C ASP A 122 -23.11 22.84 3.03
N GLU A 123 -22.59 23.28 4.18
CA GLU A 123 -21.68 24.44 4.30
C GLU A 123 -20.34 24.23 3.58
N THR A 124 -19.86 22.99 3.45
CA THR A 124 -18.55 22.64 2.90
C THR A 124 -18.52 22.38 1.39
N ALA A 125 -19.67 22.16 0.76
CA ALA A 125 -19.77 21.74 -0.65
C ALA A 125 -19.03 22.68 -1.63
N PRO A 126 -18.32 22.15 -2.63
CA PRO A 126 -17.49 22.94 -3.52
C PRO A 126 -18.34 23.83 -4.44
N SER A 127 -17.79 24.98 -4.81
CA SER A 127 -18.52 25.99 -5.59
C SER A 127 -17.69 26.48 -6.78
N TYR A 128 -18.32 26.60 -7.95
CA TYR A 128 -17.67 26.95 -9.22
C TYR A 128 -18.46 28.01 -9.99
N CYS A 129 -17.75 28.84 -10.75
CA CYS A 129 -18.35 29.84 -11.64
C CYS A 129 -18.70 29.22 -13.00
N PHE A 130 -19.98 29.15 -13.34
CA PHE A 130 -20.46 28.69 -14.64
C PHE A 130 -20.85 29.87 -15.53
N LYS A 131 -20.53 29.81 -16.82
CA LYS A 131 -20.91 30.84 -17.80
C LYS A 131 -22.44 30.98 -17.85
N SER A 132 -22.96 32.19 -17.69
CA SER A 132 -24.39 32.48 -17.73
C SER A 132 -24.96 32.40 -19.16
N CYS A 133 -26.26 32.12 -19.29
CA CYS A 133 -26.96 32.04 -20.59
C CYS A 133 -28.47 32.29 -20.46
N SER A 134 -29.12 32.61 -21.58
CA SER A 134 -30.58 32.64 -21.74
C SER A 134 -31.12 31.50 -22.62
N SER A 135 -30.26 30.83 -23.37
CA SER A 135 -30.61 29.79 -24.33
C SER A 135 -29.45 28.84 -24.63
N ASN A 136 -29.75 27.63 -25.12
CA ASN A 136 -28.74 26.63 -25.50
C ASN A 136 -27.75 27.12 -26.57
N ALA A 137 -28.11 28.13 -27.38
CA ALA A 137 -27.25 28.68 -28.42
C ALA A 137 -26.07 29.50 -27.88
N GLU A 138 -26.11 29.91 -26.61
CA GLU A 138 -25.03 30.65 -25.93
C GLU A 138 -23.99 29.72 -25.29
N CYS A 139 -24.30 28.43 -25.21
CA CYS A 139 -23.43 27.39 -24.66
C CYS A 139 -22.68 26.66 -25.78
N ARG A 140 -21.45 26.21 -25.48
CA ARG A 140 -20.64 25.47 -26.47
C ARG A 140 -21.16 24.06 -26.69
N VAL A 141 -20.76 23.42 -27.79
CA VAL A 141 -21.12 22.02 -28.07
C VAL A 141 -20.69 21.12 -26.88
N GLY A 142 -21.62 20.25 -26.44
CA GLY A 142 -21.50 19.47 -25.21
C GLY A 142 -22.05 20.14 -23.95
N TYR A 143 -22.57 21.38 -24.05
CA TYR A 143 -23.12 22.17 -22.95
C TYR A 143 -24.50 22.71 -23.32
N GLN A 144 -25.38 22.84 -22.33
CA GLN A 144 -26.75 23.34 -22.49
C GLN A 144 -27.03 24.42 -21.44
N CYS A 145 -27.98 25.30 -21.73
CA CYS A 145 -28.46 26.25 -20.74
C CYS A 145 -29.44 25.52 -19.82
N ASP A 146 -29.13 25.48 -18.53
CA ASP A 146 -29.98 24.82 -17.54
C ASP A 146 -31.15 25.71 -17.10
N GLN A 147 -32.01 25.17 -16.22
CA GLN A 147 -33.15 25.90 -15.66
C GLN A 147 -32.77 27.08 -14.75
N HIS A 148 -31.47 27.25 -14.43
CA HIS A 148 -30.93 28.33 -13.61
C HIS A 148 -30.25 29.41 -14.45
N GLY A 149 -30.20 29.25 -15.79
CA GLY A 149 -29.63 30.22 -16.71
C GLY A 149 -28.10 30.12 -16.79
N SER A 150 -27.54 28.91 -16.74
CA SER A 150 -26.09 28.71 -16.87
C SER A 150 -25.71 27.49 -17.72
N CYS A 151 -24.59 27.64 -18.42
CA CYS A 151 -24.06 26.64 -19.35
C CYS A 151 -23.40 25.49 -18.60
N TYR A 152 -24.24 24.59 -18.11
CA TYR A 152 -23.85 23.31 -17.52
C TYR A 152 -23.56 22.28 -18.63
N PRO A 153 -22.74 21.24 -18.37
CA PRO A 153 -22.62 20.10 -19.29
C PRO A 153 -24.00 19.59 -19.74
N ALA A 154 -24.18 19.51 -21.06
CA ALA A 154 -25.33 18.83 -21.62
C ALA A 154 -25.13 17.34 -21.34
N PRO A 155 -26.15 16.61 -20.86
CA PRO A 155 -26.04 15.17 -20.63
C PRO A 155 -25.61 14.52 -21.95
N THR A 156 -24.40 13.98 -21.95
CA THR A 156 -23.66 13.70 -23.18
C THR A 156 -24.36 12.61 -23.97
N ARG A 157 -25.04 13.02 -25.06
CA ARG A 157 -25.43 12.11 -26.14
C ARG A 157 -24.21 11.74 -26.97
N THR A 158 -23.26 11.09 -26.31
CA THR A 158 -22.35 10.12 -26.94
C THR A 158 -23.20 9.21 -27.84
N PRO A 159 -22.75 8.84 -29.05
CA PRO A 159 -23.45 7.82 -29.83
C PRO A 159 -23.59 6.58 -28.95
N THR A 160 -24.83 6.21 -28.66
CA THR A 160 -25.22 5.42 -27.49
C THR A 160 -24.31 4.19 -27.34
N PRO A 161 -23.39 4.12 -26.34
CA PRO A 161 -23.06 2.83 -25.78
C PRO A 161 -24.41 2.28 -25.31
N THR A 162 -24.84 1.15 -25.87
CA THR A 162 -26.12 0.52 -25.47
C THR A 162 -26.13 0.53 -23.96
N PRO A 163 -27.12 1.17 -23.30
CA PRO A 163 -27.07 1.26 -21.86
C PRO A 163 -27.00 -0.17 -21.35
N THR A 164 -25.93 -0.52 -20.62
CA THR A 164 -26.06 -1.58 -19.62
C THR A 164 -27.17 -1.06 -18.72
N PRO A 165 -28.39 -1.61 -18.82
CA PRO A 165 -29.52 -0.96 -18.18
C PRO A 165 -29.29 -1.00 -16.68
N THR A 166 -29.86 -0.05 -15.93
CA THR A 166 -30.27 -0.33 -14.55
C THR A 166 -31.16 -1.57 -14.66
N PRO A 167 -30.68 -2.78 -14.30
CA PRO A 167 -30.93 -3.97 -15.10
C PRO A 167 -32.43 -4.15 -15.31
N THR A 168 -32.90 -3.87 -16.54
CA THR A 168 -34.33 -3.76 -16.85
C THR A 168 -34.94 -5.12 -16.56
N PRO A 169 -35.68 -5.29 -15.44
CA PRO A 169 -35.66 -6.52 -14.66
C PRO A 169 -35.77 -7.76 -15.53
N ASN A 170 -34.63 -8.40 -15.81
CA ASN A 170 -34.51 -9.36 -16.91
C ASN A 170 -35.54 -10.48 -16.69
N PRO A 171 -36.67 -10.55 -17.42
CA PRO A 171 -37.79 -11.38 -16.95
C PRO A 171 -37.46 -12.87 -16.93
N ASN A 172 -36.41 -13.24 -17.68
CA ASN A 172 -35.88 -14.59 -17.85
C ASN A 172 -34.55 -14.81 -17.11
N GLY A 173 -34.07 -13.79 -16.38
CA GLY A 173 -32.82 -13.82 -15.61
C GLY A 173 -32.94 -14.51 -14.26
N ALA A 174 -31.80 -14.72 -13.63
CA ALA A 174 -31.67 -15.34 -12.33
C ALA A 174 -32.15 -14.40 -11.19
N PRO A 175 -32.93 -14.88 -10.21
CA PRO A 175 -33.17 -14.14 -8.96
C PRO A 175 -31.88 -13.95 -8.17
N VAL A 176 -31.93 -13.15 -7.11
CA VAL A 176 -30.94 -13.21 -6.01
C VAL A 176 -30.62 -14.67 -5.66
N GLY A 177 -29.32 -14.98 -5.61
CA GLY A 177 -28.66 -16.29 -5.43
C GLY A 177 -28.61 -17.22 -6.64
N GLY A 178 -29.33 -16.93 -7.73
CA GLY A 178 -29.18 -17.68 -8.97
C GLY A 178 -27.80 -17.46 -9.61
N ALA A 179 -27.35 -18.44 -10.39
CA ALA A 179 -26.05 -18.44 -11.06
C ALA A 179 -25.94 -17.29 -12.08
N CYS A 180 -24.72 -16.76 -12.25
CA CYS A 180 -24.43 -15.64 -13.13
C CYS A 180 -22.94 -15.59 -13.53
N THR A 181 -22.64 -14.96 -14.66
CA THR A 181 -21.27 -14.59 -15.07
C THR A 181 -21.10 -13.09 -15.22
N GLN A 182 -22.20 -12.33 -15.28
CA GLN A 182 -22.26 -10.89 -15.47
C GLN A 182 -23.54 -10.29 -14.86
N ASN A 183 -23.55 -8.98 -14.58
CA ASN A 183 -24.71 -8.30 -13.97
C ASN A 183 -26.01 -8.43 -14.77
N GLY A 184 -25.94 -8.57 -16.10
CA GLY A 184 -27.12 -8.70 -16.98
C GLY A 184 -27.86 -10.04 -16.86
N ASP A 185 -27.25 -11.04 -16.23
CA ASP A 185 -27.88 -12.34 -16.00
C ASP A 185 -28.90 -12.26 -14.85
N CYS A 186 -28.78 -11.25 -13.97
CA CYS A 186 -29.63 -11.06 -12.80
C CYS A 186 -30.92 -10.31 -13.15
N LYS A 187 -32.07 -10.80 -12.64
CA LYS A 187 -33.38 -10.16 -12.89
C LYS A 187 -33.76 -9.08 -11.90
N ASP A 188 -33.31 -9.18 -10.65
CA ASP A 188 -33.81 -8.33 -9.58
C ASP A 188 -33.19 -6.93 -9.64
N ALA A 189 -33.99 -5.89 -9.42
CA ALA A 189 -33.57 -4.51 -9.62
C ALA A 189 -32.44 -4.12 -8.65
N GLY A 190 -31.28 -3.74 -9.19
CA GLY A 190 -30.09 -3.42 -8.40
C GLY A 190 -29.23 -4.64 -8.04
N ALA A 191 -29.57 -5.84 -8.50
CA ALA A 191 -28.70 -7.01 -8.35
C ALA A 191 -27.45 -6.90 -9.22
N VAL A 192 -26.33 -7.40 -8.68
CA VAL A 192 -25.04 -7.55 -9.37
C VAL A 192 -24.60 -9.00 -9.27
N CYS A 193 -23.80 -9.45 -10.23
CA CYS A 193 -23.19 -10.77 -10.17
C CYS A 193 -21.94 -10.74 -9.28
N TYR A 194 -21.95 -11.50 -8.19
CA TYR A 194 -20.75 -11.78 -7.41
C TYR A 194 -20.04 -13.00 -8.02
N PRO A 195 -18.76 -12.89 -8.41
CA PRO A 195 -18.06 -13.93 -9.17
C PRO A 195 -17.57 -15.10 -8.31
N GLU A 196 -17.23 -16.21 -8.95
CA GLU A 196 -16.58 -17.40 -8.33
C GLU A 196 -15.11 -17.14 -7.93
N GLU A 197 -14.45 -16.17 -8.56
CA GLU A 197 -13.06 -15.78 -8.29
C GLU A 197 -12.99 -14.27 -8.01
N SER A 198 -12.21 -13.88 -7.01
CA SER A 198 -11.88 -12.48 -6.73
C SER A 198 -10.40 -12.33 -6.37
N ASN A 199 -9.72 -11.33 -6.94
CA ASN A 199 -8.28 -11.05 -6.78
C ASN A 199 -7.27 -12.17 -7.11
N GLY A 200 -7.75 -13.38 -7.42
CA GLY A 200 -6.92 -14.57 -7.65
C GLY A 200 -7.39 -15.78 -6.85
N ASP A 201 -8.33 -15.60 -5.92
CA ASP A 201 -8.79 -16.60 -4.93
C ASP A 201 -10.25 -17.03 -5.15
N PRO A 202 -10.64 -18.26 -4.73
CA PRO A 202 -12.02 -18.72 -4.81
C PRO A 202 -12.92 -18.03 -3.78
N THR A 203 -14.06 -17.50 -4.23
CA THR A 203 -15.05 -16.87 -3.33
C THR A 203 -16.03 -17.86 -2.70
N GLY A 204 -16.00 -19.12 -3.12
CA GLY A 204 -16.99 -20.14 -2.79
C GLY A 204 -18.31 -20.01 -3.57
N PHE A 205 -18.61 -18.86 -4.18
CA PHE A 205 -19.81 -18.64 -4.98
C PHE A 205 -19.67 -19.27 -6.37
N THR A 206 -19.70 -20.60 -6.45
CA THR A 206 -19.53 -21.32 -7.73
C THR A 206 -20.57 -20.88 -8.76
N LYS A 207 -20.16 -20.76 -10.02
CA LYS A 207 -20.95 -20.20 -11.13
C LYS A 207 -21.55 -18.82 -10.83
N GLY A 208 -20.92 -18.07 -9.94
CA GLY A 208 -21.38 -16.79 -9.42
C GLY A 208 -22.71 -16.85 -8.65
N ALA A 209 -23.09 -15.72 -8.05
CA ALA A 209 -24.43 -15.51 -7.52
C ALA A 209 -24.90 -14.07 -7.70
N CYS A 210 -26.15 -13.89 -8.12
CA CYS A 210 -26.80 -12.58 -8.10
C CYS A 210 -27.03 -12.12 -6.65
N VAL A 211 -26.55 -10.93 -6.28
CA VAL A 211 -26.69 -10.37 -4.93
C VAL A 211 -27.04 -8.88 -4.98
N ILE A 212 -27.67 -8.36 -3.93
CA ILE A 212 -27.95 -6.92 -3.78
C ILE A 212 -27.28 -6.44 -2.50
N PHE A 213 -26.33 -5.52 -2.62
CA PHE A 213 -25.66 -4.88 -1.48
C PHE A 213 -26.47 -3.67 -0.95
N ASP A 214 -26.13 -3.19 0.25
CA ASP A 214 -26.75 -2.05 0.94
C ASP A 214 -28.26 -2.23 1.22
N CYS A 215 -28.72 -3.46 1.40
CA CYS A 215 -30.12 -3.73 1.76
C CYS A 215 -30.46 -3.16 3.15
N SER A 216 -31.69 -2.68 3.30
CA SER A 216 -32.14 -1.94 4.49
C SER A 216 -33.67 -1.83 4.53
N THR A 217 -34.23 -1.20 5.56
CA THR A 217 -35.67 -0.90 5.62
C THR A 217 -36.15 0.03 4.50
N SER A 218 -35.28 0.86 3.92
CA SER A 218 -35.58 1.71 2.75
C SER A 218 -35.20 1.08 1.40
N LYS A 219 -34.41 0.00 1.42
CA LYS A 219 -34.07 -0.85 0.27
C LYS A 219 -34.30 -2.33 0.62
N PRO A 220 -35.56 -2.78 0.73
CA PRO A 220 -35.86 -4.16 1.13
C PRO A 220 -35.46 -5.16 0.04
N CYS A 221 -35.13 -6.39 0.45
CA CYS A 221 -34.78 -7.45 -0.49
C CYS A 221 -35.99 -7.97 -1.29
N PRO A 222 -35.78 -8.46 -2.53
CA PRO A 222 -36.80 -9.14 -3.32
C PRO A 222 -37.43 -10.35 -2.61
N THR A 223 -38.69 -10.65 -2.94
CA THR A 223 -39.42 -11.82 -2.43
C THR A 223 -38.62 -13.11 -2.62
N GLY A 224 -38.43 -13.86 -1.53
CA GLY A 224 -37.60 -15.07 -1.51
C GLY A 224 -36.15 -14.82 -1.09
N SER A 225 -35.72 -13.57 -0.88
CA SER A 225 -34.40 -13.22 -0.35
C SER A 225 -34.49 -12.42 0.94
N THR A 226 -33.52 -12.64 1.84
CA THR A 226 -33.43 -12.03 3.17
C THR A 226 -32.21 -11.11 3.23
N CYS A 227 -32.37 -9.96 3.88
CA CYS A 227 -31.27 -9.03 4.14
C CYS A 227 -30.49 -9.50 5.37
N ILE A 228 -29.23 -9.89 5.20
CA ILE A 228 -28.31 -10.19 6.30
C ILE A 228 -27.24 -9.12 6.43
N THR A 229 -26.65 -9.01 7.62
CA THR A 229 -25.46 -8.18 7.87
C THR A 229 -24.22 -9.08 7.94
N LEU A 230 -23.28 -8.88 7.03
CA LEU A 230 -21.92 -9.42 7.07
C LEU A 230 -20.96 -8.36 7.63
N SER A 231 -19.71 -8.74 7.89
CA SER A 231 -18.63 -7.81 8.25
C SER A 231 -18.40 -6.72 7.19
N SER A 232 -18.60 -7.06 5.91
CA SER A 232 -18.51 -6.18 4.75
C SER A 232 -19.79 -5.37 4.45
N GLY A 233 -20.82 -5.44 5.31
CA GLY A 233 -22.08 -4.69 5.17
C GLY A 233 -23.31 -5.57 4.92
N ASN A 234 -24.40 -4.94 4.49
CA ASN A 234 -25.68 -5.62 4.31
C ASN A 234 -25.82 -6.21 2.88
N VAL A 235 -26.31 -7.45 2.78
CA VAL A 235 -26.52 -8.14 1.50
C VAL A 235 -27.82 -8.96 1.46
N CYS A 236 -28.53 -8.94 0.34
CA CYS A 236 -29.64 -9.84 0.04
C CYS A 236 -29.11 -11.19 -0.47
N LEU A 237 -29.52 -12.26 0.19
CA LEU A 237 -29.25 -13.65 -0.20
C LEU A 237 -30.56 -14.46 -0.21
N PRO A 238 -30.66 -15.60 -0.93
CA PRO A 238 -31.87 -16.42 -0.92
C PRO A 238 -32.22 -16.86 0.49
N SER A 239 -33.51 -16.93 0.80
CA SER A 239 -34.01 -17.46 2.07
C SER A 239 -34.20 -18.96 1.94
N CYS A 240 -33.90 -19.71 3.00
CA CYS A 240 -34.04 -21.17 3.03
C CYS A 240 -34.61 -21.64 4.37
N GLY A 241 -35.34 -22.77 4.34
CA GLY A 241 -35.64 -23.57 5.53
C GLY A 241 -34.84 -24.88 5.57
N SER A 242 -34.20 -25.25 4.46
CA SER A 242 -33.43 -26.47 4.27
C SER A 242 -32.36 -26.29 3.19
N VAL A 243 -31.38 -27.21 3.16
CA VAL A 243 -30.34 -27.24 2.12
C VAL A 243 -30.91 -27.42 0.69
N ASN A 244 -32.11 -27.99 0.55
CA ASN A 244 -32.76 -28.21 -0.74
C ASN A 244 -33.34 -26.93 -1.36
N ASP A 245 -33.51 -25.87 -0.57
CA ASP A 245 -33.91 -24.55 -1.07
C ASP A 245 -32.72 -23.79 -1.71
N CYS A 246 -31.50 -24.33 -1.53
CA CYS A 246 -30.24 -23.79 -2.04
C CYS A 246 -29.73 -24.56 -3.25
N ARG A 247 -28.74 -23.98 -3.94
CA ARG A 247 -28.02 -24.60 -5.06
C ARG A 247 -27.02 -25.66 -4.57
N PHE A 248 -27.51 -26.67 -3.83
CA PHE A 248 -26.67 -27.64 -3.11
C PHE A 248 -25.73 -28.44 -4.03
N SER A 249 -26.20 -28.87 -5.21
CA SER A 249 -25.38 -29.50 -6.24
C SER A 249 -24.30 -28.59 -6.86
N GLU A 250 -24.25 -27.32 -6.42
CA GLU A 250 -23.28 -26.30 -6.82
C GLU A 250 -22.54 -25.71 -5.60
N GLY A 251 -22.55 -26.40 -4.44
CA GLY A 251 -21.77 -26.01 -3.26
C GLY A 251 -22.39 -24.94 -2.37
N TYR A 252 -23.72 -24.76 -2.42
CA TYR A 252 -24.43 -23.81 -1.56
C TYR A 252 -25.21 -24.54 -0.45
N SER A 253 -24.96 -24.16 0.80
CA SER A 253 -25.64 -24.68 1.99
C SER A 253 -26.62 -23.67 2.59
N CYS A 254 -27.57 -24.16 3.39
CA CYS A 254 -28.54 -23.34 4.11
C CYS A 254 -28.03 -23.03 5.53
N PHE A 255 -27.70 -21.77 5.78
CA PHE A 255 -27.20 -21.29 7.07
C PHE A 255 -28.33 -20.62 7.85
N VAL A 256 -28.69 -21.17 9.01
CA VAL A 256 -29.78 -20.67 9.86
C VAL A 256 -29.26 -19.64 10.85
N ALA A 257 -29.83 -18.44 10.84
CA ALA A 257 -29.41 -17.29 11.65
C ALA A 257 -30.62 -16.57 12.25
N GLY A 258 -30.98 -16.93 13.48
CA GLY A 258 -32.19 -16.43 14.14
C GLY A 258 -33.45 -17.11 13.60
N ASP A 259 -34.50 -16.34 13.32
CA ASP A 259 -35.84 -16.84 12.94
C ASP A 259 -35.95 -17.26 11.45
N GLY A 260 -34.83 -17.43 10.74
CA GLY A 260 -34.78 -17.85 9.34
C GLY A 260 -33.39 -18.29 8.89
N GLY A 261 -33.28 -18.84 7.69
CA GLY A 261 -32.00 -19.21 7.07
C GLY A 261 -31.76 -18.55 5.72
N VAL A 262 -30.49 -18.51 5.30
CA VAL A 262 -30.07 -18.05 3.97
C VAL A 262 -29.13 -19.02 3.26
N CYS A 263 -29.19 -19.02 1.93
CA CYS A 263 -28.26 -19.78 1.09
C CYS A 263 -26.94 -19.03 0.92
N PHE A 264 -25.84 -19.70 1.27
CA PHE A 264 -24.47 -19.19 1.18
C PHE A 264 -23.54 -20.32 0.70
N PRO A 265 -22.34 -20.05 0.17
CA PRO A 265 -21.34 -21.09 -0.06
C PRO A 265 -21.12 -21.96 1.18
N GLY A 266 -21.04 -23.28 1.01
CA GLY A 266 -20.86 -24.21 2.11
C GLY A 266 -20.88 -25.68 1.68
N CYS A 267 -19.87 -26.46 2.05
CA CYS A 267 -19.71 -27.88 1.72
C CYS A 267 -19.24 -28.73 2.91
N GLY A 268 -19.77 -29.96 3.00
CA GLY A 268 -19.38 -30.96 4.01
C GLY A 268 -18.32 -31.94 3.52
N GLY A 269 -17.42 -31.48 2.64
CA GLY A 269 -16.46 -32.31 1.90
C GLY A 269 -16.79 -32.44 0.40
N SER A 270 -15.84 -32.90 -0.42
CA SER A 270 -15.91 -32.81 -1.89
C SER A 270 -17.13 -33.48 -2.54
N ALA A 271 -17.77 -34.45 -1.87
CA ALA A 271 -18.99 -35.08 -2.36
C ALA A 271 -20.22 -34.14 -2.38
N THR A 272 -20.15 -32.99 -1.71
CA THR A 272 -21.18 -31.93 -1.78
C THR A 272 -20.77 -30.75 -2.68
N CYS A 273 -19.67 -30.88 -3.43
CA CYS A 273 -19.25 -29.90 -4.43
C CYS A 273 -19.59 -30.37 -5.86
N PRO A 274 -19.77 -29.43 -6.82
CA PRO A 274 -19.98 -29.79 -8.22
C PRO A 274 -18.78 -30.56 -8.81
N SER A 275 -19.01 -31.35 -9.85
CA SER A 275 -17.97 -32.21 -10.45
C SER A 275 -16.73 -31.41 -10.89
N GLY A 276 -15.55 -31.82 -10.42
CA GLY A 276 -14.27 -31.13 -10.66
C GLY A 276 -13.89 -30.09 -9.60
N TYR A 277 -14.77 -29.78 -8.65
CA TYR A 277 -14.49 -28.88 -7.53
C TYR A 277 -14.01 -29.67 -6.31
N VAL A 278 -13.27 -29.00 -5.43
CA VAL A 278 -12.89 -29.51 -4.10
C VAL A 278 -13.59 -28.71 -3.02
N CYS A 279 -13.88 -29.34 -1.88
CA CYS A 279 -14.25 -28.58 -0.68
C CYS A 279 -12.95 -28.12 0.02
N SER A 280 -12.79 -26.82 0.25
CA SER A 280 -11.62 -26.25 0.92
C SER A 280 -11.64 -26.53 2.43
N PRO A 281 -10.54 -26.27 3.16
CA PRO A 281 -10.52 -26.29 4.63
C PRO A 281 -11.54 -25.32 5.26
N ASP A 282 -11.86 -24.22 4.56
CA ASP A 282 -12.82 -23.17 4.94
C ASP A 282 -14.28 -23.55 4.62
N GLU A 283 -14.54 -24.82 4.33
CA GLU A 283 -15.84 -25.39 3.99
C GLU A 283 -16.51 -24.75 2.76
N VAL A 284 -15.76 -24.20 1.79
CA VAL A 284 -16.31 -23.69 0.52
C VAL A 284 -15.85 -24.49 -0.71
N CYS A 285 -16.69 -24.58 -1.74
CA CYS A 285 -16.34 -25.28 -2.97
C CYS A 285 -15.46 -24.42 -3.88
N ALA A 286 -14.21 -24.85 -4.09
CA ALA A 286 -13.25 -24.19 -4.96
C ALA A 286 -13.11 -24.93 -6.31
N GLY A 287 -13.11 -24.17 -7.41
CA GLY A 287 -13.07 -24.69 -8.77
C GLY A 287 -11.76 -25.38 -9.17
N PRO A 288 -11.73 -26.06 -10.34
CA PRO A 288 -10.59 -26.91 -10.77
C PRO A 288 -9.22 -26.23 -10.80
N LYS A 289 -9.18 -24.90 -11.00
CA LYS A 289 -7.96 -24.08 -10.95
C LYS A 289 -7.30 -24.12 -9.56
N PHE A 290 -8.11 -24.07 -8.52
CA PHE A 290 -7.69 -24.00 -7.12
C PHE A 290 -7.55 -25.37 -6.47
N ALA A 291 -8.36 -26.35 -6.91
CA ALA A 291 -8.29 -27.72 -6.46
C ALA A 291 -6.94 -28.38 -6.78
N CYS A 292 -6.47 -29.26 -5.90
CA CYS A 292 -5.31 -30.11 -6.16
C CYS A 292 -5.44 -30.87 -7.48
N ASN A 293 -4.45 -30.71 -8.36
CA ASN A 293 -4.40 -31.38 -9.66
C ASN A 293 -2.95 -31.43 -10.20
N ALA A 294 -2.74 -32.11 -11.34
CA ALA A 294 -1.40 -32.29 -11.90
C ALA A 294 -0.66 -30.97 -12.21
N GLN A 295 -1.38 -29.89 -12.53
CA GLN A 295 -0.86 -28.55 -12.80
C GLN A 295 -0.80 -27.67 -11.55
N ASN A 296 -1.64 -27.91 -10.54
CA ASN A 296 -1.63 -27.22 -9.25
C ASN A 296 -1.28 -28.17 -8.10
N GLN A 297 0.02 -28.37 -7.90
CA GLN A 297 0.61 -29.20 -6.83
C GLN A 297 0.55 -28.54 -5.43
N ALA A 298 0.07 -27.30 -5.34
CA ALA A 298 -0.24 -26.61 -4.09
C ALA A 298 -1.77 -26.39 -3.95
N GLY A 299 -2.57 -27.09 -4.76
CA GLY A 299 -4.01 -26.89 -4.81
C GLY A 299 -4.73 -27.42 -3.57
N LEU A 300 -5.87 -26.79 -3.27
CA LEU A 300 -6.70 -27.08 -2.12
C LEU A 300 -7.14 -28.55 -2.09
N CYS A 301 -7.19 -29.09 -0.87
CA CYS A 301 -7.73 -30.40 -0.54
C CYS A 301 -8.68 -30.30 0.66
N PRO A 302 -9.54 -31.30 0.89
CA PRO A 302 -10.42 -31.33 2.06
C PRO A 302 -9.63 -31.35 3.36
N THR A 303 -10.24 -30.87 4.44
CA THR A 303 -9.69 -30.85 5.79
C THR A 303 -9.04 -32.19 6.17
N GLY A 304 -7.76 -32.16 6.55
CA GLY A 304 -6.97 -33.35 6.87
C GLY A 304 -6.29 -34.06 5.68
N GLN A 305 -6.30 -33.47 4.48
CA GLN A 305 -5.64 -34.02 3.29
C GLN A 305 -4.68 -33.01 2.64
N VAL A 306 -3.66 -33.53 1.95
CA VAL A 306 -2.67 -32.75 1.18
C VAL A 306 -2.71 -33.09 -0.31
N CYS A 307 -2.21 -32.18 -1.13
CA CYS A 307 -2.05 -32.39 -2.56
C CYS A 307 -0.77 -33.20 -2.87
N ASN A 308 -0.92 -34.51 -3.03
CA ASN A 308 0.18 -35.41 -3.37
C ASN A 308 0.14 -35.74 -4.87
N GLN A 309 1.11 -35.21 -5.63
CA GLN A 309 1.24 -35.44 -7.09
C GLN A 309 -0.04 -35.14 -7.89
N GLY A 310 -0.83 -34.16 -7.44
CA GLY A 310 -2.10 -33.79 -8.05
C GLY A 310 -3.29 -34.67 -7.66
N SER A 311 -3.20 -35.40 -6.55
CA SER A 311 -4.31 -36.11 -5.90
C SER A 311 -4.38 -35.78 -4.40
N CYS A 312 -5.58 -35.51 -3.88
CA CYS A 312 -5.77 -35.36 -2.44
C CYS A 312 -5.66 -36.72 -1.74
N GLY A 313 -4.92 -36.76 -0.63
CA GLY A 313 -4.77 -37.94 0.21
C GLY A 313 -4.42 -37.58 1.66
N PRO A 314 -4.48 -38.55 2.59
CA PRO A 314 -4.15 -38.31 3.99
C PRO A 314 -2.71 -37.82 4.14
N TYR A 315 -2.48 -36.94 5.12
CA TYR A 315 -1.14 -36.45 5.43
C TYR A 315 -0.30 -37.52 6.14
N ASN A 316 0.36 -38.35 5.35
CA ASN A 316 1.28 -39.40 5.82
C ASN A 316 2.70 -38.84 5.96
N PHE A 317 2.91 -37.89 6.89
CA PHE A 317 4.27 -37.40 7.18
C PHE A 317 5.18 -38.58 7.50
N THR A 318 6.21 -38.74 6.68
CA THR A 318 7.25 -39.76 6.85
C THR A 318 8.56 -39.00 6.87
N CYS A 319 9.13 -38.84 8.07
CA CYS A 319 10.45 -38.26 8.24
C CYS A 319 11.48 -39.07 7.43
N THR A 320 12.14 -38.42 6.47
CA THR A 320 13.30 -38.98 5.76
C THR A 320 14.42 -37.96 5.76
N THR A 321 15.64 -38.42 6.07
CA THR A 321 16.83 -37.56 6.08
C THR A 321 17.09 -36.99 4.69
N GLY A 322 16.95 -35.68 4.53
CA GLY A 322 17.17 -34.96 3.28
C GLY A 322 18.64 -34.92 2.85
N PRO A 323 18.94 -34.58 1.58
CA PRO A 323 20.31 -34.41 1.12
C PRO A 323 20.99 -33.15 1.68
N GLU A 324 20.23 -32.24 2.29
CA GLU A 324 20.70 -31.08 3.05
C GLU A 324 21.07 -31.39 4.51
N GLU A 325 20.85 -32.62 5.00
CA GLU A 325 21.22 -33.02 6.37
C GLU A 325 22.64 -33.59 6.48
N PRO A 326 23.34 -33.42 7.62
CA PRO A 326 22.90 -32.74 8.85
C PRO A 326 23.03 -31.21 8.80
N ASN A 327 22.00 -30.47 9.21
CA ASN A 327 22.07 -29.01 9.42
C ASN A 327 21.48 -28.52 10.76
N GLU A 328 21.40 -29.37 11.79
CA GLU A 328 20.79 -29.08 13.11
C GLU A 328 21.54 -28.04 13.96
N SER A 329 22.63 -27.45 13.43
CA SER A 329 23.53 -26.51 14.10
C SER A 329 23.91 -25.32 13.21
N LEU A 330 24.13 -24.15 13.83
CA LEU A 330 24.55 -22.91 13.16
C LEU A 330 25.84 -23.08 12.35
N ASN A 331 26.77 -23.95 12.76
CA ASN A 331 28.00 -24.21 11.99
C ASN A 331 27.70 -24.97 10.68
N ASP A 332 26.79 -25.93 10.77
CA ASP A 332 26.47 -26.91 9.72
C ASP A 332 25.41 -26.36 8.74
N ALA A 333 24.67 -25.33 9.16
CA ALA A 333 23.61 -24.62 8.44
C ALA A 333 23.71 -24.60 6.90
N THR A 334 22.66 -25.03 6.20
CA THR A 334 22.61 -25.13 4.74
C THR A 334 22.66 -23.76 4.04
N LEU A 335 23.41 -23.64 2.94
CA LEU A 335 23.48 -22.39 2.17
C LEU A 335 22.21 -22.20 1.34
N LEU A 336 21.35 -21.26 1.73
CA LEU A 336 20.17 -20.85 0.98
C LEU A 336 20.55 -19.73 0.00
N SER A 337 20.74 -20.08 -1.28
CA SER A 337 21.09 -19.13 -2.35
C SER A 337 19.98 -18.93 -3.39
N GLN A 338 18.88 -19.68 -3.30
CA GLN A 338 17.73 -19.66 -4.19
C GLN A 338 16.51 -20.27 -3.45
N PRO A 339 15.26 -20.03 -3.89
CA PRO A 339 14.09 -20.71 -3.34
C PRO A 339 14.18 -22.23 -3.44
N SER A 340 13.61 -22.94 -2.45
CA SER A 340 13.54 -24.40 -2.43
C SER A 340 12.61 -24.93 -3.53
N ILE A 341 13.14 -25.75 -4.45
CA ILE A 341 12.36 -26.34 -5.56
C ILE A 341 11.54 -27.54 -5.07
N THR A 342 12.12 -28.35 -4.19
CA THR A 342 11.46 -29.42 -3.43
C THR A 342 11.17 -28.93 -2.00
N PRO A 343 10.13 -29.46 -1.32
CA PRO A 343 9.98 -29.26 0.11
C PRO A 343 11.14 -29.85 0.90
N TYR A 344 11.48 -29.23 2.02
CA TYR A 344 12.22 -29.82 3.13
C TYR A 344 11.25 -30.53 4.09
N GLN A 345 11.77 -31.33 5.02
CA GLN A 345 10.98 -32.06 6.01
C GLN A 345 11.50 -31.77 7.42
N LEU A 346 10.74 -31.05 8.25
CA LEU A 346 11.11 -30.88 9.65
C LEU A 346 10.60 -32.08 10.45
N CYS A 347 11.50 -32.87 11.01
CA CYS A 347 11.16 -34.05 11.81
C CYS A 347 10.91 -33.74 13.30
N GLN A 348 10.48 -34.74 14.08
CA GLN A 348 10.15 -34.53 15.49
C GLN A 348 11.42 -34.27 16.31
N ALA A 349 11.44 -33.13 17.01
CA ALA A 349 12.59 -32.58 17.73
C ALA A 349 13.77 -32.17 16.83
N ASP A 350 13.52 -31.99 15.54
CA ASP A 350 14.47 -31.47 14.54
C ASP A 350 14.50 -29.94 14.51
N VAL A 351 15.57 -29.35 13.94
CA VAL A 351 15.87 -27.91 14.08
C VAL A 351 16.74 -27.36 12.95
N ASP A 352 16.18 -27.26 11.76
CA ASP A 352 16.92 -26.98 10.52
C ASP A 352 17.50 -25.56 10.46
N TRP A 353 18.81 -25.44 10.22
CA TRP A 353 19.49 -24.15 10.06
C TRP A 353 19.88 -23.88 8.60
N PHE A 354 19.70 -22.62 8.21
CA PHE A 354 20.09 -22.09 6.92
C PHE A 354 20.94 -20.83 7.09
N LYS A 355 21.77 -20.52 6.10
CA LYS A 355 22.53 -19.26 6.02
C LYS A 355 22.39 -18.61 4.65
N VAL A 356 22.28 -17.29 4.65
CA VAL A 356 22.24 -16.46 3.44
C VAL A 356 23.41 -15.48 3.45
N THR A 357 24.01 -15.23 2.29
CA THR A 357 24.98 -14.14 2.11
C THR A 357 24.29 -12.97 1.41
N ILE A 358 24.16 -11.86 2.13
CA ILE A 358 23.52 -10.63 1.67
C ILE A 358 24.61 -9.70 1.14
N PRO A 359 24.63 -9.34 -0.17
CA PRO A 359 25.58 -8.36 -0.70
C PRO A 359 25.38 -6.98 -0.07
N ALA A 360 26.43 -6.15 -0.01
CA ALA A 360 26.31 -4.77 0.43
C ALA A 360 25.21 -4.02 -0.34
N ASN A 361 24.48 -3.11 0.33
CA ASN A 361 23.37 -2.34 -0.24
C ASN A 361 22.22 -3.23 -0.76
N THR A 362 21.86 -4.28 0.01
CA THR A 362 20.82 -5.26 -0.38
C THR A 362 19.97 -5.65 0.83
N ILE A 363 18.64 -5.68 0.66
CA ILE A 363 17.72 -6.40 1.56
C ILE A 363 17.61 -7.84 1.06
N ALA A 364 17.71 -8.81 1.95
CA ALA A 364 17.33 -10.19 1.72
C ALA A 364 16.10 -10.55 2.57
N THR A 365 15.18 -11.30 1.99
CA THR A 365 13.98 -11.82 2.67
C THR A 365 13.98 -13.34 2.53
N VAL A 366 13.82 -14.04 3.65
CA VAL A 366 13.52 -15.48 3.70
C VAL A 366 12.07 -15.63 4.12
N GLY A 367 11.30 -16.38 3.34
CA GLY A 367 9.98 -16.86 3.72
C GLY A 367 10.00 -18.35 4.01
N LEU A 368 9.15 -18.79 4.93
CA LEU A 368 8.89 -20.17 5.30
C LEU A 368 7.41 -20.44 5.02
N ASP A 369 7.09 -21.40 4.15
CA ASP A 369 5.71 -21.78 3.81
C ASP A 369 5.46 -23.25 4.20
N PHE A 370 4.39 -23.52 4.95
CA PHE A 370 4.04 -24.83 5.53
C PHE A 370 2.53 -24.98 5.71
N SER A 371 2.04 -26.19 6.04
CA SER A 371 0.61 -26.39 6.29
C SER A 371 0.30 -26.35 7.79
N HIS A 372 -0.06 -25.16 8.29
CA HIS A 372 -0.37 -24.91 9.71
C HIS A 372 -1.33 -25.94 10.37
N PRO A 373 -2.35 -26.51 9.68
CA PRO A 373 -3.19 -27.58 10.23
C PRO A 373 -2.49 -28.90 10.63
N PHE A 374 -1.24 -29.14 10.21
CA PHE A 374 -0.48 -30.34 10.64
C PHE A 374 0.56 -30.03 11.73
N GLY A 375 0.81 -28.75 12.01
CA GLY A 375 1.77 -28.30 13.01
C GLY A 375 2.31 -26.91 12.68
N ASP A 376 2.46 -26.07 13.71
CA ASP A 376 3.03 -24.74 13.57
C ASP A 376 4.57 -24.77 13.50
N LEU A 377 5.15 -23.98 12.59
CA LEU A 377 6.59 -23.85 12.42
C LEU A 377 7.04 -22.39 12.63
N ASP A 378 8.02 -22.19 13.52
CA ASP A 378 8.66 -20.89 13.70
C ASP A 378 9.86 -20.71 12.76
N LEU A 379 9.97 -19.53 12.16
CA LEU A 379 11.17 -18.99 11.52
C LEU A 379 11.84 -18.00 12.48
N LEU A 380 13.15 -18.13 12.67
CA LEU A 380 13.94 -17.28 13.57
C LEU A 380 15.24 -16.82 12.91
N ALA A 381 15.63 -15.56 13.11
CA ALA A 381 16.85 -14.98 12.53
C ALA A 381 17.96 -14.76 13.56
N TYR A 382 19.21 -14.98 13.14
CA TYR A 382 20.43 -14.88 13.97
C TYR A 382 21.61 -14.26 13.19
N GLU A 383 22.51 -13.59 13.89
CA GLU A 383 23.81 -13.15 13.38
C GLU A 383 24.81 -14.32 13.30
N SER A 384 25.93 -14.08 12.61
CA SER A 384 27.03 -15.05 12.46
C SER A 384 27.80 -15.40 13.75
N ASP A 385 27.55 -14.71 14.86
CA ASP A 385 28.07 -15.06 16.20
C ASP A 385 27.05 -15.82 17.09
N GLY A 386 25.85 -16.10 16.56
CA GLY A 386 24.75 -16.71 17.28
C GLY A 386 23.84 -15.73 18.04
N SER A 387 24.06 -14.42 17.95
CA SER A 387 23.15 -13.41 18.51
C SER A 387 21.79 -13.47 17.82
N PHE A 388 20.71 -13.56 18.60
CA PHE A 388 19.34 -13.50 18.09
C PHE A 388 19.02 -12.11 17.50
N LEU A 389 18.44 -12.09 16.29
CA LEU A 389 17.96 -10.87 15.61
C LEU A 389 16.46 -10.65 15.82
N GLY A 390 15.67 -11.72 15.79
CA GLY A 390 14.21 -11.66 15.99
C GLY A 390 13.48 -12.86 15.38
N SER A 391 12.16 -12.89 15.58
CA SER A 391 11.24 -13.90 15.05
C SER A 391 9.93 -13.24 14.55
N ARG A 392 8.86 -14.03 14.37
CA ARG A 392 7.50 -13.53 14.13
C ARG A 392 7.15 -12.34 15.02
N TYR A 393 7.48 -12.40 16.31
CA TYR A 393 7.39 -11.29 17.26
C TYR A 393 8.76 -11.04 17.95
N GLU A 394 8.86 -9.95 18.70
CA GLU A 394 10.13 -9.39 19.23
C GLU A 394 11.06 -10.40 19.93
N SER A 395 10.47 -11.34 20.69
CA SER A 395 11.18 -12.26 21.58
C SER A 395 10.87 -13.71 21.27
N GLU A 396 11.73 -14.61 21.75
CA GLU A 396 11.57 -16.06 21.62
C GLU A 396 11.71 -16.71 23.02
N PRO A 397 10.73 -17.51 23.49
CA PRO A 397 9.40 -17.74 22.91
C PRO A 397 8.49 -16.52 23.06
N TYR A 398 7.81 -16.14 21.99
CA TYR A 398 6.82 -15.06 22.03
C TYR A 398 5.54 -15.48 22.78
N PRO A 399 4.86 -14.55 23.48
CA PRO A 399 3.64 -14.85 24.25
C PRO A 399 2.52 -15.52 23.44
N ALA A 400 1.75 -16.41 24.08
CA ALA A 400 0.68 -17.17 23.44
C ALA A 400 -0.47 -16.32 22.83
N ASN A 401 -0.62 -15.06 23.22
CA ASN A 401 -1.56 -14.12 22.58
C ASN A 401 -1.05 -13.57 21.24
N TRP A 402 0.21 -13.82 20.87
CA TRP A 402 0.76 -13.51 19.55
C TRP A 402 0.68 -14.73 18.62
N ARG A 403 0.59 -15.94 19.19
CA ARG A 403 0.33 -17.19 18.45
C ARG A 403 -1.06 -17.23 17.79
N THR A 404 -2.03 -16.46 18.30
CA THR A 404 -3.31 -16.25 17.60
C THR A 404 -3.20 -15.43 16.31
N TYR A 405 -1.99 -14.99 15.93
CA TYR A 405 -1.72 -14.39 14.63
C TYR A 405 -0.93 -15.33 13.69
N GLU A 406 -0.78 -16.61 14.01
CA GLU A 406 -0.09 -17.59 13.16
C GLU A 406 -0.82 -17.89 11.84
N THR A 407 -0.02 -18.24 10.83
CA THR A 407 -0.45 -18.50 9.45
C THR A 407 0.43 -19.62 8.88
N GLY A 408 0.01 -20.30 7.81
CA GLY A 408 0.86 -21.26 7.07
C GLY A 408 2.07 -20.65 6.35
N SER A 409 2.45 -19.43 6.70
CA SER A 409 3.65 -18.76 6.25
C SER A 409 4.24 -17.87 7.35
N GLU A 410 5.57 -17.77 7.36
CA GLU A 410 6.36 -16.77 8.08
C GLU A 410 7.30 -16.08 7.10
N TYR A 411 7.64 -14.81 7.35
CA TYR A 411 8.64 -14.07 6.57
C TYR A 411 9.51 -13.25 7.51
N LEU A 412 10.83 -13.28 7.28
CA LEU A 412 11.83 -12.50 8.01
C LEU A 412 12.88 -11.92 7.06
N SER A 413 13.26 -10.66 7.29
CA SER A 413 14.13 -9.90 6.40
C SER A 413 15.30 -9.25 7.11
N ALA A 414 16.42 -9.12 6.39
CA ALA A 414 17.64 -8.50 6.90
C ALA A 414 18.32 -7.63 5.83
N LEU A 415 18.96 -6.55 6.28
CA LEU A 415 19.70 -5.62 5.45
C LEU A 415 21.21 -5.83 5.61
N ALA A 416 21.96 -5.77 4.50
CA ALA A 416 23.38 -5.45 4.52
C ALA A 416 23.57 -4.00 4.04
N GLY A 417 24.18 -3.18 4.90
CA GLY A 417 24.46 -1.77 4.60
C GLY A 417 25.58 -1.57 3.57
N SER A 418 26.14 -0.36 3.53
CA SER A 418 27.19 0.02 2.56
C SER A 418 28.61 -0.47 2.92
N THR A 419 28.79 -1.05 4.11
CA THR A 419 30.10 -1.49 4.66
C THR A 419 30.65 -2.77 4.06
N GLY A 420 29.80 -3.65 3.55
CA GLY A 420 30.20 -4.96 3.05
C GLY A 420 29.04 -5.96 3.02
N PRO A 421 29.28 -7.20 2.57
CA PRO A 421 28.28 -8.26 2.68
C PRO A 421 28.08 -8.68 4.15
N ARG A 422 26.86 -9.08 4.49
CA ARG A 422 26.47 -9.64 5.80
C ARG A 422 26.03 -11.09 5.62
N THR A 423 26.40 -11.98 6.53
CA THR A 423 25.87 -13.35 6.56
C THR A 423 24.90 -13.50 7.71
N VAL A 424 23.66 -13.82 7.40
CA VAL A 424 22.55 -13.98 8.36
C VAL A 424 22.11 -15.44 8.35
N TYR A 425 21.80 -15.95 9.53
CA TYR A 425 21.38 -17.33 9.76
C TYR A 425 19.88 -17.34 10.05
N PHE A 426 19.18 -18.32 9.49
CA PHE A 426 17.76 -18.56 9.70
C PHE A 426 17.59 -19.95 10.27
N LYS A 427 16.65 -20.12 11.20
CA LYS A 427 16.34 -21.39 11.83
C LYS A 427 14.86 -21.68 11.64
N VAL A 428 14.55 -22.89 11.18
CA VAL A 428 13.20 -23.46 11.19
C VAL A 428 13.08 -24.40 12.40
N ARG A 429 11.91 -24.47 13.02
CA ARG A 429 11.60 -25.44 14.08
C ARG A 429 10.09 -25.64 14.23
N GLY A 430 9.69 -26.70 14.92
CA GLY A 430 8.29 -26.99 15.20
C GLY A 430 7.88 -26.51 16.60
N TYR A 431 6.84 -25.70 16.68
CA TYR A 431 6.21 -25.36 17.96
C TYR A 431 5.55 -26.61 18.58
N ASP A 432 5.65 -26.78 19.91
CA ASP A 432 5.22 -27.97 20.65
C ASP A 432 5.66 -29.34 20.03
N SER A 433 6.83 -29.36 19.36
CA SER A 433 7.37 -30.51 18.61
C SER A 433 6.58 -30.90 17.35
N ALA A 434 5.91 -29.93 16.72
CA ALA A 434 5.32 -30.05 15.39
C ALA A 434 6.29 -30.59 14.34
N VAL A 435 5.72 -31.23 13.32
CA VAL A 435 6.42 -31.73 12.13
C VAL A 435 5.66 -31.27 10.89
N ASN A 436 6.36 -30.94 9.82
CA ASN A 436 5.74 -30.49 8.57
C ASN A 436 6.69 -30.68 7.38
N ASP A 437 6.12 -30.80 6.19
CA ASP A 437 6.84 -30.55 4.95
C ASP A 437 6.74 -29.05 4.64
N TYR A 438 7.87 -28.37 4.46
CA TYR A 438 7.91 -26.92 4.31
C TYR A 438 8.77 -26.48 3.11
N LYS A 439 8.62 -25.23 2.70
CA LYS A 439 9.41 -24.60 1.64
C LYS A 439 10.05 -23.32 2.16
N LEU A 440 11.23 -23.00 1.63
CA LEU A 440 11.86 -21.72 1.84
C LEU A 440 11.82 -20.88 0.55
N THR A 441 11.18 -19.73 0.61
CA THR A 441 11.33 -18.70 -0.40
C THR A 441 12.54 -17.83 -0.04
N PHE A 442 13.30 -17.40 -1.05
CA PHE A 442 14.44 -16.52 -0.87
C PHE A 442 14.45 -15.46 -1.95
N SER A 443 14.54 -14.19 -1.56
CA SER A 443 14.66 -13.07 -2.49
C SER A 443 15.67 -12.03 -2.00
N GLN A 444 16.23 -11.28 -2.94
CA GLN A 444 17.14 -10.18 -2.69
C GLN A 444 16.77 -8.98 -3.55
N ALA A 445 16.85 -7.79 -2.98
CA ALA A 445 16.56 -6.53 -3.66
C ALA A 445 17.57 -5.45 -3.29
N GLN A 446 18.00 -4.68 -4.30
CA GLN A 446 18.91 -3.56 -4.09
C GLN A 446 18.26 -2.50 -3.18
N TYR A 447 19.01 -2.04 -2.19
CA TYR A 447 18.57 -1.10 -1.17
C TYR A 447 19.61 0.02 -1.01
N LYS A 448 19.16 1.23 -0.66
CA LYS A 448 20.07 2.35 -0.39
C LYS A 448 19.45 3.29 0.62
N ASP A 449 20.18 3.58 1.70
CA ASP A 449 19.79 4.62 2.65
C ASP A 449 19.89 6.02 2.04
N ILE A 450 19.00 6.91 2.46
CA ILE A 450 19.00 8.32 2.03
C ILE A 450 20.18 9.03 2.72
N PRO A 451 21.07 9.72 1.99
CA PRO A 451 22.18 10.46 2.59
C PRO A 451 21.71 11.56 3.55
N ASP A 452 22.54 11.92 4.52
CA ASP A 452 22.23 12.93 5.55
C ASP A 452 21.89 14.32 4.97
N SER A 453 22.35 14.60 3.74
CA SER A 453 21.86 15.67 2.87
C SER A 453 21.31 15.06 1.58
N GLY A 454 20.11 15.44 1.17
CA GLY A 454 19.29 14.76 0.15
C GLY A 454 19.83 14.74 -1.29
N PRO A 455 19.01 14.35 -2.28
CA PRO A 455 17.53 14.29 -2.26
C PRO A 455 16.91 13.24 -1.33
N PHE A 456 15.73 13.56 -0.81
CA PHE A 456 15.00 12.77 0.21
C PHE A 456 13.81 11.99 -0.37
N TYR A 457 13.94 11.49 -1.60
CA TYR A 457 12.90 10.72 -2.29
C TYR A 457 13.52 9.56 -3.08
N CYS A 458 12.81 8.44 -3.14
CA CYS A 458 13.35 7.17 -3.66
C CYS A 458 13.77 7.23 -5.14
N ASP A 459 13.02 7.98 -5.96
CA ASP A 459 13.23 8.11 -7.41
C ASP A 459 14.57 8.77 -7.80
N ALA A 460 15.31 9.32 -6.84
CA ALA A 460 16.68 9.78 -7.04
C ALA A 460 17.73 8.65 -7.05
N TYR A 461 17.34 7.44 -6.65
CA TYR A 461 18.23 6.30 -6.44
C TYR A 461 17.72 5.02 -7.12
N PHE A 462 16.41 4.90 -7.34
CA PHE A 462 15.75 3.74 -7.91
C PHE A 462 14.74 4.15 -8.99
N ASP A 463 14.25 3.18 -9.76
CA ASP A 463 13.18 3.41 -10.72
C ASP A 463 11.88 3.86 -10.03
N ALA A 464 11.19 4.85 -10.62
CA ALA A 464 10.00 5.45 -10.04
C ALA A 464 8.81 4.47 -9.89
N ALA A 465 8.74 3.38 -10.68
CA ALA A 465 7.74 2.34 -10.51
C ALA A 465 8.07 1.44 -9.32
N LEU A 466 9.36 1.13 -9.07
CA LEU A 466 9.80 0.43 -7.86
C LEU A 466 9.51 1.26 -6.59
N CYS A 467 9.79 2.55 -6.61
CA CYS A 467 9.46 3.47 -5.50
C CYS A 467 7.95 3.56 -5.24
N LYS A 468 7.13 3.47 -6.29
CA LYS A 468 5.66 3.37 -6.22
C LYS A 468 5.16 1.95 -5.90
N GLY A 469 6.05 0.99 -5.58
CA GLY A 469 5.70 -0.40 -5.29
C GLY A 469 4.93 -1.08 -6.41
N LEU A 470 5.11 -0.64 -7.66
CA LEU A 470 4.44 -1.15 -8.88
C LEU A 470 5.42 -1.43 -10.05
N PRO A 471 6.62 -2.00 -9.83
CA PRO A 471 7.54 -2.32 -10.93
C PRO A 471 6.88 -3.26 -11.95
N SER A 472 7.05 -2.96 -13.24
CA SER A 472 6.34 -3.64 -14.35
C SER A 472 4.81 -3.70 -14.20
N GLY A 473 4.20 -2.82 -13.38
CA GLY A 473 2.76 -2.79 -13.14
C GLY A 473 2.22 -3.83 -12.15
N LYS A 474 3.09 -4.59 -11.47
CA LYS A 474 2.71 -5.54 -10.42
C LYS A 474 3.11 -5.00 -9.05
N MET A 475 2.33 -5.28 -8.01
CA MET A 475 2.71 -4.84 -6.67
C MET A 475 3.99 -5.55 -6.22
N GLN A 476 4.95 -4.77 -5.74
CA GLN A 476 6.14 -5.28 -5.06
C GLN A 476 6.34 -4.49 -3.77
N LEU A 477 6.34 -5.23 -2.66
CA LEU A 477 6.57 -4.75 -1.31
C LEU A 477 7.80 -5.44 -0.73
N PHE A 478 8.28 -4.89 0.38
CA PHE A 478 9.40 -5.42 1.15
C PHE A 478 8.99 -5.45 2.60
N GLU A 479 9.18 -6.58 3.28
CA GLU A 479 9.13 -6.61 4.74
C GLU A 479 10.27 -5.72 5.27
N PHE A 480 9.97 -4.90 6.27
CA PHE A 480 10.95 -4.01 6.89
C PHE A 480 12.05 -4.85 7.54
N PRO A 481 13.33 -4.72 7.12
CA PRO A 481 14.40 -5.59 7.58
C PRO A 481 14.68 -5.40 9.07
N PHE A 482 15.21 -6.43 9.75
CA PHE A 482 15.69 -6.31 11.12
C PHE A 482 16.82 -5.26 11.25
N PRO A 483 16.88 -4.55 12.39
CA PRO A 483 17.99 -3.68 12.72
C PRO A 483 19.32 -4.47 12.81
N ASP A 484 20.41 -3.86 12.37
CA ASP A 484 21.76 -4.41 12.47
C ASP A 484 22.52 -3.61 13.54
N PRO A 485 23.09 -4.21 14.59
CA PRO A 485 23.87 -3.48 15.59
C PRO A 485 25.10 -2.76 15.01
N ASN A 486 25.59 -3.23 13.87
CA ASN A 486 26.83 -2.85 13.21
C ASN A 486 26.60 -1.96 11.97
N ASP A 487 25.34 -1.69 11.60
CA ASP A 487 24.99 -0.74 10.54
C ASP A 487 25.47 0.68 10.94
N PRO A 488 26.45 1.28 10.23
CA PRO A 488 26.98 2.60 10.59
C PRO A 488 26.00 3.74 10.28
N TYR A 489 24.93 3.46 9.53
CA TYR A 489 23.89 4.44 9.25
C TYR A 489 22.98 4.60 10.48
N LEU A 490 22.30 3.53 10.90
CA LEU A 490 21.26 3.60 11.94
C LEU A 490 21.49 2.67 13.16
N GLY A 491 22.31 1.63 13.04
CA GLY A 491 22.53 0.65 14.10
C GLY A 491 21.23 -0.04 14.56
N LYS A 492 21.13 -0.32 15.87
CA LYS A 492 19.86 -0.71 16.53
C LYS A 492 18.87 0.48 16.68
N GLY A 493 18.64 1.28 15.65
CA GLY A 493 17.81 2.49 15.75
C GLY A 493 16.29 2.23 15.90
N TYR A 494 15.83 0.99 15.79
CA TYR A 494 14.42 0.59 15.87
C TYR A 494 14.24 -0.84 16.41
N MET A 495 13.01 -1.17 16.78
CA MET A 495 12.53 -2.53 17.07
C MET A 495 11.09 -2.71 16.56
N PHE A 496 10.52 -3.91 16.63
CA PHE A 496 9.18 -4.20 16.12
C PHE A 496 8.19 -4.51 17.25
N ASP A 497 7.15 -3.69 17.34
CA ASP A 497 5.98 -3.88 18.22
C ASP A 497 4.81 -4.60 17.49
N SER A 498 5.04 -5.09 16.27
CA SER A 498 4.08 -5.91 15.50
C SER A 498 4.70 -7.17 14.89
N VAL A 499 3.84 -8.09 14.48
CA VAL A 499 4.21 -9.41 13.93
C VAL A 499 4.69 -9.32 12.47
N GLY A 500 5.58 -10.22 12.06
CA GLY A 500 6.22 -10.26 10.73
C GLY A 500 5.26 -10.08 9.54
N ASN A 501 4.11 -10.77 9.57
CA ASN A 501 3.05 -10.68 8.56
C ASN A 501 2.63 -9.23 8.21
N TYR A 502 2.75 -8.29 9.15
CA TYR A 502 2.26 -6.91 9.00
C TYR A 502 3.38 -5.87 8.87
N ARG A 503 4.62 -6.29 8.61
CA ARG A 503 5.79 -5.42 8.43
C ARG A 503 6.06 -5.05 6.97
N TRP A 504 5.12 -5.26 6.05
CA TRP A 504 5.35 -5.03 4.62
C TRP A 504 5.12 -3.57 4.22
N ALA A 505 6.05 -3.03 3.44
CA ALA A 505 6.14 -1.62 3.10
C ALA A 505 6.69 -1.40 1.68
N ARG A 506 6.49 -0.19 1.15
CA ARG A 506 7.21 0.31 -0.03
C ARG A 506 8.68 0.55 0.32
N LEU A 507 9.57 0.33 -0.64
CA LEU A 507 11.00 0.65 -0.50
C LEU A 507 11.22 2.09 -0.01
N GLU A 508 10.47 3.06 -0.56
CA GLU A 508 10.56 4.46 -0.14
C GLU A 508 10.15 4.70 1.32
N LEU A 509 9.17 3.94 1.84
CA LEU A 509 8.73 4.08 3.23
C LEU A 509 9.81 3.58 4.18
N ILE A 510 10.44 2.42 3.89
CA ILE A 510 11.59 1.90 4.64
C ILE A 510 12.74 2.91 4.64
N MET A 511 13.08 3.45 3.46
CA MET A 511 14.12 4.46 3.29
C MET A 511 13.86 5.74 4.10
N GLN A 512 12.64 6.30 4.04
CA GLN A 512 12.34 7.56 4.74
C GLN A 512 12.25 7.38 6.26
N LEU A 513 11.75 6.23 6.74
CA LEU A 513 11.72 5.93 8.18
C LEU A 513 13.14 5.74 8.73
N ARG A 514 13.99 4.99 8.03
CA ARG A 514 15.43 4.87 8.39
C ARG A 514 16.12 6.23 8.38
N TYR A 515 15.85 7.09 7.40
CA TYR A 515 16.36 8.48 7.37
C TYR A 515 15.89 9.33 8.55
N ALA A 516 14.59 9.36 8.86
CA ALA A 516 14.09 10.19 9.93
C ALA A 516 14.64 9.75 11.31
N MET A 517 14.79 8.44 11.54
CA MET A 517 15.44 7.91 12.75
C MET A 517 16.96 8.22 12.78
N ARG A 518 17.65 8.10 11.64
CA ARG A 518 19.07 8.50 11.46
C ARG A 518 19.31 9.96 11.84
N GLN A 519 18.45 10.87 11.39
CA GLN A 519 18.59 12.28 11.72
C GLN A 519 18.36 12.55 13.21
N VAL A 520 17.42 11.86 13.85
CA VAL A 520 17.22 11.97 15.31
C VAL A 520 18.43 11.43 16.08
N SER A 521 19.01 10.30 15.68
CA SER A 521 20.20 9.74 16.37
C SER A 521 21.44 10.62 16.22
N LEU A 522 21.62 11.29 15.07
CA LEU A 522 22.63 12.34 14.87
C LEU A 522 22.37 13.57 15.74
N LYS A 523 21.15 14.10 15.73
CA LYS A 523 20.82 15.37 16.41
C LYS A 523 20.78 15.22 17.93
N PHE A 524 20.40 14.04 18.41
CA PHE A 524 20.24 13.71 19.83
C PHE A 524 21.00 12.41 20.14
N PRO A 525 22.31 12.48 20.44
CA PRO A 525 23.10 11.31 20.83
C PRO A 525 22.48 10.53 22.00
N GLY A 526 22.68 9.21 22.02
CA GLY A 526 22.05 8.32 23.01
C GLY A 526 20.52 8.16 22.83
N THR A 527 19.98 8.51 21.66
CA THR A 527 18.60 8.15 21.29
C THR A 527 18.44 6.63 21.29
N LYS A 528 17.34 6.17 21.89
CA LYS A 528 16.98 4.76 22.04
C LYS A 528 16.26 4.24 20.80
N PRO A 529 16.19 2.91 20.58
CA PRO A 529 15.47 2.32 19.46
C PRO A 529 13.99 2.77 19.42
N LEU A 530 13.44 3.07 18.25
CA LEU A 530 12.04 3.46 18.06
C LEU A 530 11.17 2.25 17.71
N GLY A 531 10.02 2.09 18.36
CA GLY A 531 9.05 1.03 18.05
C GLY A 531 8.38 1.24 16.69
N LEU A 532 8.48 0.26 15.80
CA LEU A 532 7.75 0.19 14.53
C LEU A 532 6.62 -0.84 14.66
N ILE A 533 5.40 -0.47 14.28
CA ILE A 533 4.19 -1.26 14.55
C ILE A 533 3.64 -1.79 13.21
N ASP A 534 2.38 -1.55 12.90
CA ASP A 534 1.69 -2.08 11.73
C ASP A 534 2.03 -1.28 10.47
N MET A 535 2.37 -2.00 9.41
CA MET A 535 2.51 -1.49 8.05
C MET A 535 1.36 -2.07 7.24
N CYS A 536 1.59 -2.92 6.24
CA CYS A 536 0.55 -3.74 5.60
C CYS A 536 0.93 -5.23 5.56
N GLN A 537 0.00 -6.06 5.08
CA GLN A 537 0.24 -7.46 4.75
C GLN A 537 1.11 -7.62 3.48
N ILE A 538 1.64 -8.83 3.25
CA ILE A 538 2.46 -9.18 2.07
C ILE A 538 1.77 -8.91 0.72
N ASP A 539 0.45 -9.04 0.67
CA ASP A 539 -0.44 -8.76 -0.46
C ASP A 539 -0.78 -7.26 -0.65
N GLY A 540 -0.33 -6.41 0.29
CA GLY A 540 -0.69 -5.00 0.33
C GLY A 540 -2.07 -4.71 0.94
N ILE A 541 -2.71 -5.67 1.59
CA ILE A 541 -3.98 -5.46 2.31
C ILE A 541 -3.72 -4.94 3.74
N THR A 542 -4.73 -4.28 4.29
CA THR A 542 -4.76 -3.79 5.67
C THR A 542 -4.54 -4.96 6.67
N PRO A 543 -3.72 -4.81 7.74
CA PRO A 543 -3.41 -5.90 8.67
C PRO A 543 -4.62 -6.56 9.34
N GLY A 544 -4.54 -7.90 9.49
CA GLY A 544 -5.54 -8.74 10.17
C GLY A 544 -6.67 -9.24 9.27
N TYR A 545 -6.69 -8.88 7.98
CA TYR A 545 -7.63 -9.44 7.02
C TYR A 545 -7.29 -10.90 6.67
N ASP A 546 -6.00 -11.27 6.71
CA ASP A 546 -5.50 -12.65 6.61
C ASP A 546 -6.10 -13.61 7.65
N LEU A 547 -6.60 -13.08 8.76
CA LEU A 547 -7.19 -13.84 9.87
C LEU A 547 -8.67 -13.49 10.13
N GLY A 548 -9.31 -12.75 9.22
CA GLY A 548 -10.70 -12.30 9.38
C GLY A 548 -10.94 -11.35 10.57
N SER A 549 -9.88 -10.78 11.15
CA SER A 549 -9.91 -9.88 12.31
C SER A 549 -9.10 -8.60 12.03
N PRO A 550 -9.59 -7.69 11.16
CA PRO A 550 -8.92 -6.45 10.83
C PRO A 550 -8.45 -5.65 12.04
N ARG A 551 -7.18 -5.28 12.06
CA ARG A 551 -6.56 -4.45 13.12
C ARG A 551 -6.80 -2.96 12.90
N HIS A 552 -7.10 -2.57 11.66
CA HIS A 552 -7.24 -1.19 11.19
C HIS A 552 -8.48 -1.02 10.31
N PRO A 553 -9.01 0.21 10.14
CA PRO A 553 -10.08 0.48 9.18
C PRO A 553 -9.64 0.18 7.74
N GLU A 554 -10.56 -0.33 6.93
CA GLU A 554 -10.29 -0.73 5.54
C GLU A 554 -9.60 0.38 4.73
N THR A 555 -8.55 0.03 3.98
CA THR A 555 -7.72 0.92 3.15
C THR A 555 -6.85 1.95 3.90
N THR A 556 -6.82 1.98 5.23
CA THR A 556 -5.91 2.90 5.96
C THR A 556 -4.45 2.43 5.95
N HIS A 557 -4.24 1.11 5.91
CA HIS A 557 -2.93 0.45 5.92
C HIS A 557 -2.73 -0.40 4.65
N ASP A 558 -3.04 0.16 3.48
CA ASP A 558 -2.92 -0.55 2.21
C ASP A 558 -1.63 -0.23 1.43
N GLN A 559 -1.34 -1.13 0.48
CA GLN A 559 -0.33 -1.05 -0.58
C GLN A 559 1.09 -0.69 -0.10
N GLY A 560 1.44 -0.98 1.16
CA GLY A 560 2.72 -0.63 1.79
C GLY A 560 2.97 0.87 1.95
N GLY A 561 1.90 1.69 1.95
CA GLY A 561 2.00 3.15 1.93
C GLY A 561 1.94 3.85 3.29
N ASN A 562 1.73 3.09 4.36
CA ASN A 562 1.39 3.60 5.68
C ASN A 562 2.10 2.76 6.75
N ILE A 563 2.47 3.38 7.87
CA ILE A 563 3.13 2.73 9.01
C ILE A 563 2.76 3.43 10.32
N ASP A 564 2.40 2.64 11.32
CA ASP A 564 2.29 3.13 12.69
C ASP A 564 3.64 3.04 13.41
N VAL A 565 4.02 4.12 14.10
CA VAL A 565 5.33 4.29 14.72
C VAL A 565 5.15 4.80 16.14
N ALA A 566 5.83 4.22 17.11
CA ALA A 566 5.79 4.71 18.49
C ALA A 566 6.30 6.16 18.60
N TYR A 567 5.88 6.87 19.65
CA TYR A 567 6.49 8.15 20.01
C TYR A 567 7.90 7.94 20.59
N TYR A 568 8.80 8.89 20.37
CA TYR A 568 9.99 8.99 21.24
C TYR A 568 9.55 9.38 22.65
N GLN A 569 10.16 8.76 23.65
CA GLN A 569 9.69 8.81 25.04
C GLN A 569 10.84 9.10 26.02
N THR A 570 10.49 9.71 27.14
CA THR A 570 11.39 10.00 28.28
C THR A 570 11.66 8.78 29.16
N GLY A 571 10.98 7.65 28.88
CA GLY A 571 11.02 6.42 29.67
C GLY A 571 12.24 5.51 29.43
N ALA A 572 12.09 4.22 29.74
CA ALA A 572 13.17 3.24 29.64
C ALA A 572 13.60 2.95 28.17
N ASP A 573 12.67 3.10 27.23
CA ASP A 573 12.72 2.70 25.82
C ASP A 573 11.64 3.50 25.04
N ASN A 574 11.37 3.16 23.76
CA ASN A 574 10.28 3.78 22.98
C ASN A 574 9.26 2.76 22.39
N HIS A 575 8.87 1.70 23.11
CA HIS A 575 7.81 0.79 22.67
C HIS A 575 6.44 1.51 22.52
N ALA A 576 5.58 0.97 21.67
CA ALA A 576 4.22 1.42 21.41
C ALA A 576 3.27 1.20 22.60
N ARG A 577 3.17 2.21 23.47
CA ARG A 577 2.27 2.24 24.63
C ARG A 577 1.67 3.63 24.82
N SER A 578 0.61 3.72 25.62
CA SER A 578 -0.03 5.01 25.93
C SER A 578 0.99 6.03 26.45
N VAL A 579 1.06 7.20 25.81
CA VAL A 579 2.02 8.26 26.18
C VAL A 579 1.42 9.35 27.05
N CYS A 580 0.12 9.28 27.34
CA CYS A 580 -0.65 10.27 28.09
C CYS A 580 -0.16 10.43 29.55
N ASP A 581 0.24 9.32 30.17
CA ASP A 581 1.04 9.29 31.40
C ASP A 581 1.86 7.98 31.51
N ALA A 582 2.82 7.94 32.43
CA ALA A 582 3.75 6.81 32.62
C ALA A 582 3.10 5.47 33.07
N ASN A 583 1.83 5.47 33.45
CA ASN A 583 1.05 4.28 33.85
C ASN A 583 -0.02 3.91 32.80
N GLY A 584 -0.15 4.68 31.72
CA GLY A 584 -1.19 4.53 30.71
C GLY A 584 -2.62 4.81 31.22
N THR A 585 -2.78 5.59 32.28
CA THR A 585 -4.08 5.79 32.95
C THR A 585 -4.93 6.94 32.41
N SER A 586 -4.31 7.96 31.81
CA SER A 586 -4.97 9.19 31.32
C SER A 586 -5.49 9.06 29.89
N GLN A 587 -6.22 7.98 29.61
CA GLN A 587 -6.86 7.73 28.31
C GLN A 587 -8.21 7.02 28.47
N ASP A 588 -9.11 7.20 27.50
CA ASP A 588 -10.48 6.65 27.50
C ASP A 588 -10.66 5.41 26.60
N GLY A 589 -9.55 4.84 26.13
CA GLY A 589 -9.48 3.81 25.10
C GLY A 589 -9.34 4.37 23.68
N SER A 590 -9.69 5.63 23.43
CA SER A 590 -9.65 6.29 22.10
C SER A 590 -8.68 7.48 22.04
N PHE A 591 -8.54 8.25 23.11
CA PHE A 591 -7.72 9.46 23.18
C PHE A 591 -7.05 9.62 24.55
N CYS A 592 -6.02 10.45 24.63
CA CYS A 592 -5.61 11.01 25.91
C CYS A 592 -6.74 11.86 26.52
N THR A 593 -7.06 11.63 27.80
CA THR A 593 -7.97 12.46 28.60
C THR A 593 -7.22 13.54 29.39
N SER A 594 -5.91 13.36 29.57
CA SER A 594 -4.98 14.35 30.10
C SER A 594 -3.57 14.08 29.56
N VAL A 595 -2.78 15.14 29.43
CA VAL A 595 -1.35 15.08 29.06
C VAL A 595 -0.46 15.77 30.09
N ALA A 596 -1.00 16.10 31.26
CA ALA A 596 -0.28 16.84 32.30
C ALA A 596 0.97 16.11 32.85
N ASN A 597 1.06 14.78 32.64
CA ASN A 597 2.19 13.93 33.03
C ASN A 597 2.68 13.07 31.84
N HIS A 598 2.56 13.57 30.60
CA HIS A 598 2.90 12.80 29.40
C HIS A 598 4.36 12.31 29.40
N ILE A 599 4.61 11.18 28.75
CA ILE A 599 5.97 10.61 28.62
C ILE A 599 6.63 10.87 27.26
N VAL A 600 5.97 11.57 26.34
CA VAL A 600 6.56 11.94 25.04
C VAL A 600 7.81 12.81 25.23
N ASP A 601 8.93 12.40 24.60
CA ASP A 601 10.08 13.27 24.34
C ASP A 601 9.71 14.19 23.18
N ILE A 602 9.20 15.37 23.51
CA ILE A 602 8.73 16.36 22.52
C ILE A 602 9.87 16.79 21.57
N PRO A 603 11.08 17.16 22.03
CA PRO A 603 12.19 17.50 21.13
C PRO A 603 12.52 16.41 20.08
N ARG A 604 12.64 15.14 20.49
CA ARG A 604 12.92 14.04 19.56
C ARG A 604 11.74 13.73 18.65
N THR A 605 10.52 13.69 19.21
CA THR A 605 9.29 13.42 18.47
C THR A 605 9.03 14.49 17.40
N THR A 606 9.11 15.78 17.76
CA THR A 606 8.94 16.86 16.78
C THR A 606 10.02 16.82 15.72
N TYR A 607 11.30 16.60 16.09
CA TYR A 607 12.37 16.56 15.10
C TYR A 607 12.23 15.36 14.14
N PHE A 608 11.86 14.18 14.64
CA PHE A 608 11.52 13.01 13.83
C PHE A 608 10.43 13.33 12.80
N ILE A 609 9.30 13.89 13.26
CA ILE A 609 8.19 14.30 12.39
C ILE A 609 8.66 15.33 11.34
N VAL A 610 9.49 16.30 11.73
CA VAL A 610 10.04 17.29 10.79
C VAL A 610 10.93 16.64 9.72
N ARG A 611 11.69 15.60 10.06
CA ARG A 611 12.51 14.84 9.08
C ARG A 611 11.70 13.89 8.20
N LEU A 612 10.42 13.63 8.53
CA LEU A 612 9.47 13.03 7.60
C LEU A 612 8.94 14.07 6.57
N LEU A 613 8.86 15.36 6.91
CA LEU A 613 8.46 16.45 5.99
C LEU A 613 9.45 16.70 4.84
N ASP A 614 10.66 16.14 4.92
CA ASP A 614 11.69 16.24 3.88
C ASP A 614 11.32 15.46 2.61
N ASN A 615 10.52 14.39 2.72
CA ASN A 615 9.99 13.68 1.56
C ASN A 615 8.73 14.40 1.04
N PRO A 616 8.69 14.84 -0.23
CA PRO A 616 7.58 15.62 -0.78
C PRO A 616 6.26 14.84 -0.88
N ARG A 617 6.29 13.50 -0.74
CA ARG A 617 5.10 12.65 -0.80
C ARG A 617 4.39 12.49 0.54
N LEU A 618 4.99 12.85 1.67
CA LEU A 618 4.35 12.69 2.98
C LEU A 618 2.95 13.36 2.96
N ARG A 619 1.90 12.57 3.20
CA ARG A 619 0.50 12.97 3.06
C ARG A 619 0.02 13.59 4.35
N VAL A 620 0.09 12.80 5.43
CA VAL A 620 -0.47 13.09 6.75
C VAL A 620 0.23 12.25 7.81
N ILE A 621 0.25 12.76 9.04
CA ILE A 621 0.68 12.06 10.25
C ILE A 621 -0.48 12.13 11.26
N GLY A 622 -1.10 10.98 11.54
CA GLY A 622 -2.11 10.82 12.59
C GLY A 622 -1.46 10.90 13.98
N ILE A 623 -2.06 11.65 14.90
CA ILE A 623 -1.49 11.99 16.21
C ILE A 623 -2.63 12.26 17.22
N ASP A 624 -2.41 12.00 18.51
CA ASP A 624 -3.43 12.29 19.54
C ASP A 624 -3.71 13.81 19.65
N GLN A 625 -4.98 14.14 19.87
CA GLN A 625 -5.49 15.52 19.90
C GLN A 625 -4.94 16.40 21.03
N LEU A 626 -4.46 15.81 22.14
CA LEU A 626 -3.79 16.54 23.23
C LEU A 626 -2.26 16.56 23.07
N ILE A 627 -1.68 15.61 22.33
CA ILE A 627 -0.24 15.56 22.03
C ILE A 627 0.13 16.48 20.85
N ALA A 628 -0.74 16.62 19.84
CA ALA A 628 -0.47 17.43 18.65
C ALA A 628 -0.10 18.92 18.94
N PRO A 629 -0.78 19.64 19.87
CA PRO A 629 -0.38 20.99 20.25
C PRO A 629 1.03 21.05 20.86
N LEU A 630 1.40 20.05 21.68
CA LEU A 630 2.71 19.97 22.32
C LEU A 630 3.83 19.76 21.29
N VAL A 631 3.57 18.95 20.26
CA VAL A 631 4.50 18.73 19.14
C VAL A 631 4.68 20.00 18.29
N ILE A 632 3.63 20.79 18.10
CA ILE A 632 3.67 22.10 17.42
C ILE A 632 4.43 23.15 18.23
N ASP A 633 4.22 23.22 19.55
CA ASP A 633 5.00 24.11 20.43
C ASP A 633 6.47 23.65 20.56
N GLY A 634 6.71 22.35 20.53
CA GLY A 634 8.03 21.76 20.37
C GLY A 634 8.76 22.26 19.12
N ALA A 635 8.05 22.47 18.01
CA ALA A 635 8.66 22.98 16.77
C ALA A 635 9.13 24.43 16.94
N LYS A 636 8.32 25.27 17.59
CA LYS A 636 8.69 26.66 17.94
C LYS A 636 9.93 26.68 18.84
N ALA A 637 10.01 25.77 19.81
CA ALA A 637 11.19 25.63 20.67
C ALA A 637 12.45 25.17 19.90
N LEU A 638 12.31 24.25 18.94
CA LEU A 638 13.42 23.82 18.08
C LEU A 638 13.88 24.92 17.11
N VAL A 639 12.98 25.77 16.61
CA VAL A 639 13.35 26.99 15.83
C VAL A 639 14.13 27.97 16.70
N ALA A 640 13.66 28.24 17.93
CA ALA A 640 14.36 29.14 18.86
C ALA A 640 15.76 28.64 19.26
N GLN A 641 16.03 27.34 19.12
CA GLN A 641 17.34 26.70 19.35
C GLN A 641 18.19 26.58 18.07
N GLY A 642 17.69 27.00 16.90
CA GLY A 642 18.38 26.81 15.61
C GLY A 642 18.51 25.34 15.19
N VAL A 643 17.62 24.46 15.67
CA VAL A 643 17.63 23.02 15.35
C VAL A 643 16.86 22.71 14.07
N ILE A 644 15.82 23.50 13.78
CA ILE A 644 15.07 23.50 12.53
C ILE A 644 14.81 24.94 12.09
N THR A 645 14.50 25.16 10.81
CA THR A 645 14.10 26.46 10.28
C THR A 645 12.63 26.76 10.56
N GLN A 646 12.26 28.05 10.56
CA GLN A 646 10.85 28.46 10.66
C GLN A 646 10.00 27.84 9.53
N GLN A 647 10.53 27.77 8.31
CA GLN A 647 9.84 27.18 7.15
C GLN A 647 9.54 25.68 7.30
N GLU A 648 10.35 24.94 8.06
CA GLU A 648 10.08 23.54 8.40
C GLU A 648 9.00 23.43 9.49
N ALA A 649 9.03 24.30 10.49
CA ALA A 649 7.99 24.39 11.52
C ALA A 649 6.62 24.81 10.95
N ASP A 650 6.59 25.71 9.97
CA ASP A 650 5.33 26.21 9.34
C ASP A 650 4.61 25.13 8.51
N LYS A 651 5.33 24.12 8.01
CA LYS A 651 4.76 22.96 7.32
C LYS A 651 4.08 21.97 8.27
N LEU A 652 4.57 21.85 9.50
CA LEU A 652 4.17 20.79 10.45
C LEU A 652 2.64 20.78 10.72
N PRO A 653 1.96 21.89 11.08
CA PRO A 653 0.52 21.88 11.32
C PRO A 653 -0.33 21.50 10.10
N GLN A 654 0.22 21.60 8.88
CA GLN A 654 -0.45 21.26 7.62
C GLN A 654 -0.40 19.74 7.32
N LYS A 655 0.34 18.98 8.14
CA LYS A 655 0.56 17.54 7.97
C LYS A 655 0.14 16.70 9.17
N LEU A 656 -0.05 17.30 10.35
CA LEU A 656 -0.66 16.62 11.49
C LEU A 656 -2.18 16.51 11.31
N ALA A 657 -2.76 15.35 11.63
CA ALA A 657 -4.21 15.15 11.71
C ALA A 657 -4.60 14.47 13.03
N TYR A 658 -5.66 14.98 13.65
CA TYR A 658 -6.08 14.64 15.01
C TYR A 658 -7.57 14.97 15.22
N GLY A 659 -8.09 14.67 16.41
CA GLY A 659 -9.50 14.87 16.77
C GLY A 659 -10.37 13.65 16.46
N SER A 660 -11.69 13.83 16.38
CA SER A 660 -12.67 12.73 16.31
C SER A 660 -12.53 11.78 15.10
N GLY A 661 -11.86 12.20 14.03
CA GLY A 661 -11.52 11.32 12.89
C GLY A 661 -10.32 10.39 13.15
N TRP A 662 -9.50 10.69 14.16
CA TRP A 662 -8.19 10.07 14.42
C TRP A 662 -8.03 9.57 15.87
N PRO A 663 -8.95 8.75 16.42
CA PRO A 663 -8.73 8.04 17.69
C PRO A 663 -7.60 7.01 17.58
N PHE A 664 -7.20 6.45 18.72
CA PHE A 664 -6.18 5.42 18.96
C PHE A 664 -4.71 5.87 18.81
N HIS A 665 -4.43 7.01 18.18
CA HIS A 665 -3.07 7.61 18.05
C HIS A 665 -2.44 8.12 19.37
N PHE A 666 -2.90 7.66 20.53
CA PHE A 666 -2.32 8.00 21.85
C PHE A 666 -1.17 7.07 22.27
N HIS A 667 -0.83 6.08 21.45
CA HIS A 667 0.34 5.21 21.63
C HIS A 667 1.29 5.16 20.43
N HIS A 668 0.90 5.75 19.30
CA HIS A 668 1.64 5.78 18.05
C HIS A 668 1.32 7.04 17.23
N LEU A 669 2.17 7.31 16.24
CA LEU A 669 1.98 8.21 15.12
C LEU A 669 1.64 7.35 13.88
N HIS A 670 0.53 7.62 13.20
CA HIS A 670 0.21 6.97 11.93
C HIS A 670 0.84 7.76 10.78
N VAL A 671 1.89 7.25 10.14
CA VAL A 671 2.62 7.95 9.08
C VAL A 671 2.15 7.45 7.71
N SER A 672 1.64 8.35 6.87
CA SER A 672 1.10 8.02 5.55
C SER A 672 1.62 8.96 4.46
N PHE A 673 1.96 8.43 3.28
CA PHE A 673 2.42 9.21 2.12
C PHE A 673 1.44 9.05 0.94
N ASN A 674 1.57 9.92 -0.06
CA ASN A 674 0.78 9.88 -1.29
C ASN A 674 1.70 9.67 -2.51
N TRP A 675 1.60 8.50 -3.14
CA TRP A 675 2.33 8.15 -4.37
C TRP A 675 1.55 8.46 -5.66
N TRP A 676 0.32 8.98 -5.53
CA TRP A 676 -0.67 9.01 -6.60
C TRP A 676 -1.20 10.45 -6.82
N SER A 677 -1.19 10.92 -8.07
CA SER A 677 -1.76 12.24 -8.45
C SER A 677 -3.25 12.14 -8.83
N SER A 678 -3.68 11.00 -9.33
CA SER A 678 -5.07 10.52 -9.34
C SER A 678 -5.21 9.39 -8.29
N GLY A 679 -6.43 9.06 -7.86
CA GLY A 679 -6.69 8.17 -6.73
C GLY A 679 -6.07 6.77 -6.81
N LYS A 680 -5.94 6.10 -5.65
CA LYS A 680 -5.25 4.80 -5.46
C LYS A 680 -5.54 3.80 -6.59
N PRO A 681 -4.52 3.31 -7.33
CA PRO A 681 -4.72 2.27 -8.34
C PRO A 681 -5.28 0.98 -7.73
N GLY A 682 -6.11 0.27 -8.51
CA GLY A 682 -6.66 -1.05 -8.14
C GLY A 682 -7.84 -1.05 -7.18
N VAL A 683 -7.99 -0.02 -6.34
CA VAL A 683 -9.18 0.14 -5.48
C VAL A 683 -10.32 0.80 -6.28
N LYS A 684 -11.58 0.45 -6.00
CA LYS A 684 -12.68 1.38 -6.29
C LYS A 684 -12.35 2.70 -5.58
N ALA A 685 -12.65 3.84 -6.21
CA ALA A 685 -12.31 5.15 -5.64
C ALA A 685 -12.72 5.22 -4.16
N PRO A 686 -11.81 5.62 -3.23
CA PRO A 686 -12.12 5.67 -1.81
C PRO A 686 -13.39 6.47 -1.57
N VAL A 687 -14.28 5.93 -0.73
CA VAL A 687 -15.38 6.74 -0.20
C VAL A 687 -14.75 7.78 0.72
N ASP A 688 -14.78 9.05 0.32
CA ASP A 688 -14.20 10.15 1.10
C ASP A 688 -14.90 10.23 2.46
N GLY A 689 -14.24 9.69 3.48
CA GLY A 689 -14.89 9.31 4.73
C GLY A 689 -14.07 8.37 5.61
N CYS A 690 -12.73 8.47 5.58
CA CYS A 690 -11.86 7.80 6.55
C CYS A 690 -12.06 8.43 7.94
N GLY A 691 -13.09 8.00 8.64
CA GLY A 691 -13.48 8.48 9.96
C GLY A 691 -14.48 7.52 10.63
N PHE A 692 -14.43 7.43 11.95
CA PHE A 692 -15.11 6.37 12.68
C PHE A 692 -16.64 6.48 12.64
N ARG A 693 -17.29 5.48 12.05
CA ARG A 693 -18.64 5.07 12.45
C ARG A 693 -18.54 4.04 13.58
N LEU A 694 -18.56 4.51 14.82
CA LEU A 694 -19.02 3.67 15.92
C LEU A 694 -20.46 3.23 15.62
N PRO A 695 -20.79 1.93 15.67
CA PRO A 695 -22.17 1.48 15.54
C PRO A 695 -23.01 2.05 16.69
N ALA A 696 -24.00 2.88 16.35
CA ALA A 696 -25.04 3.24 17.31
C ALA A 696 -25.81 1.96 17.70
N ASP A 697 -26.01 1.78 19.00
CA ASP A 697 -26.99 0.88 19.60
C ASP A 697 -26.90 -0.62 19.26
N ARG A 698 -25.90 -1.30 19.86
CA ARG A 698 -26.18 -2.60 20.52
C ARG A 698 -25.19 -3.00 21.61
N HIS A 699 -25.55 -2.72 22.87
CA HIS A 699 -25.05 -3.43 24.04
C HIS A 699 -25.94 -4.64 24.37
N PRO A 700 -25.50 -5.89 24.07
CA PRO A 700 -25.80 -7.05 24.89
C PRO A 700 -24.62 -7.34 25.85
N ARG A 701 -24.91 -7.95 27.00
CA ARG A 701 -23.93 -8.11 28.09
C ARG A 701 -22.97 -9.29 27.85
N LEU A 702 -21.77 -9.03 27.34
CA LEU A 702 -20.65 -9.97 27.42
C LEU A 702 -19.60 -9.50 28.43
N ASN A 703 -19.69 -10.04 29.64
CA ASN A 703 -18.79 -9.75 30.75
C ASN A 703 -17.46 -10.53 30.64
N LYS A 704 -16.74 -10.38 29.52
CA LYS A 704 -15.31 -10.71 29.42
C LYS A 704 -14.52 -9.41 29.50
N ARG A 705 -13.93 -9.14 30.67
CA ARG A 705 -12.99 -8.04 30.88
C ARG A 705 -11.67 -8.35 30.15
N LEU A 706 -11.61 -8.04 28.85
CA LEU A 706 -10.36 -7.75 28.18
C LEU A 706 -9.78 -6.47 28.80
N ARG A 707 -9.11 -6.64 29.93
CA ARG A 707 -8.12 -5.66 30.37
C ARG A 707 -6.93 -5.85 29.44
N TRP A 708 -6.72 -4.91 28.52
CA TRP A 708 -5.35 -4.57 28.18
C TRP A 708 -4.67 -4.15 29.50
N ARG A 709 -3.72 -4.97 29.93
CA ARG A 709 -2.74 -4.62 30.96
C ARG A 709 -1.40 -4.41 30.22
N PRO A 710 -0.53 -3.53 30.75
CA PRO A 710 0.82 -3.38 30.20
C PRO A 710 1.61 -4.68 30.36
#